data_AF-A0A4V2P942-F1
#
_entry.id   AF-A0A4V2P942-F1
#
_cell.length_a   1.000
_cell.length_b   1.000
_cell.length_c   1.000
_cell.angle_alpha   90.00
_cell.angle_beta   90.00
_cell.angle_gamma   90.00
#
_symmetry.space_group_name_H-M   'P 1'
#
loop_
_entity.id
_entity.type
_entity.pdbx_description
1 polymer ?
#
loop_
_entity_poly.entity_id
_entity_poly.type
_entity_poly.pdbx_seq_one_letter_code
_entity_poly.pdbx_strand_id
1 'polypeptide(L)'
;MTELDVYPWMAAPSHFKTRRQLRAAGLRPNGQEPVAVMRRMRRGREVTAYLYDVTKAAPKRTASPAQLLAVAKAVRAHQIRAAERRGLSVTDLDATGDPGSAWTTEKGNTMSDNTEAAAEISTILAEVDQLAAGGVIPAHLAQTVHATVNGDLLSVPEQLGVPTGPGQQLAYLFAAQALAAADHRQAVIAERDELLGTADGEQAAGLDAERAAELAAAEQELGGDSQWWRNQFATVEALTTALTWHEESDVAAATLTKILDSFESSWGVVIDMQDRTVSIDPGFDPAANQALAEAASLWARESATMDFVATLPLDATAKAAVVAAVSTWRGETLPGEDPGEHLTDAGTRRAQLAADLAAVRLTPTQREQVEFTVDYLRGDVAGVDLLATPVYVDPGEEMRGRAAKLLEGFATGKVEGTDVAEQIAVMVQADQETMRGLGRALHAGTATEESLRVWSEYADREVLSAQLAAYVEDHAAFREAAVDAVTSRNVGADMAMAVSYAASRRDYLDSAVNSEGLAPLERAQIRLTVDDIESGRITRTQDLPELLWVDERSKAQVDQQRTTTTARELADGKKEMITALLAGADLTGGKDNHLPHTTNALAETFYTVAVGAPNGVDEQVKRFKSQTGQLGNELRSARAGADVRTGVQQVVDSGIQSAWQMGQSAAKREAGWKTKMGGVLTTRDNKLARQAAIDATASHAPSARDRSCITRPERSAAARAAADPARVGGRRNFREGIER
;
A
#
# COMPACT_ATOMS: atom_id res chain seq x y z
N MET A 1 28.69 -18.82 -20.71
CA MET A 1 29.28 -17.83 -19.78
C MET A 1 30.79 -18.01 -19.80
N THR A 2 31.52 -17.03 -20.32
CA THR A 2 33.00 -17.02 -20.36
C THR A 2 33.53 -16.85 -18.94
N GLU A 3 34.38 -17.76 -18.47
CA GLU A 3 34.99 -17.71 -17.14
C GLU A 3 35.98 -16.53 -17.06
N LEU A 4 35.77 -15.60 -16.11
CA LEU A 4 36.59 -14.39 -15.98
C LEU A 4 37.87 -14.66 -15.17
N ASP A 5 39.02 -14.18 -15.66
CA ASP A 5 40.29 -14.28 -14.95
C ASP A 5 40.23 -13.60 -13.57
N VAL A 6 40.77 -14.28 -12.54
CA VAL A 6 40.78 -13.79 -11.15
C VAL A 6 42.19 -13.43 -10.73
N TYR A 7 42.43 -12.15 -10.45
CA TYR A 7 43.72 -11.66 -9.93
C TYR A 7 43.69 -11.44 -8.41
N PRO A 8 44.80 -11.76 -7.71
CA PRO A 8 45.01 -11.30 -6.34
C PRO A 8 44.98 -9.77 -6.21
N TRP A 9 44.66 -9.27 -5.01
CA TRP A 9 44.60 -7.83 -4.78
C TRP A 9 45.93 -7.13 -5.08
N MET A 10 45.92 -6.10 -5.93
CA MET A 10 47.10 -5.38 -6.44
C MET A 10 48.02 -6.17 -7.40
N ALA A 11 47.60 -7.34 -7.90
CA ALA A 11 48.40 -8.17 -8.82
C ALA A 11 47.92 -8.14 -10.29
N ALA A 12 46.92 -7.30 -10.62
CA ALA A 12 46.43 -7.19 -11.99
C ALA A 12 47.46 -6.51 -12.91
N PRO A 13 47.57 -6.94 -14.20
CA PRO A 13 48.38 -6.26 -15.20
C PRO A 13 48.06 -4.77 -15.33
N SER A 14 49.06 -3.96 -15.65
CA SER A 14 48.96 -2.48 -15.63
C SER A 14 47.92 -1.89 -16.59
N HIS A 15 47.60 -2.62 -17.67
CA HIS A 15 46.59 -2.25 -18.68
C HIS A 15 45.15 -2.59 -18.25
N PHE A 16 44.96 -3.28 -17.11
CA PHE A 16 43.65 -3.49 -16.50
C PHE A 16 43.39 -2.47 -15.39
N LYS A 17 42.26 -1.76 -15.51
CA LYS A 17 41.87 -0.70 -14.58
C LYS A 17 40.44 -0.89 -14.13
N THR A 18 40.18 -0.53 -12.88
CA THR A 18 38.80 -0.42 -12.36
C THR A 18 38.07 0.77 -13.00
N ARG A 19 36.73 0.75 -13.01
CA ARG A 19 35.89 1.89 -13.45
C ARG A 19 36.31 3.22 -12.80
N ARG A 20 36.68 3.20 -11.52
CA ARG A 20 37.14 4.38 -10.79
C ARG A 20 38.49 4.89 -11.29
N GLN A 21 39.43 4.00 -11.59
CA GLN A 21 40.74 4.37 -12.15
C GLN A 21 40.61 4.90 -13.59
N LEU A 22 39.74 4.31 -14.41
CA LEU A 22 39.40 4.87 -15.72
C LEU A 22 38.82 6.28 -15.60
N ARG A 23 37.86 6.49 -14.67
CA ARG A 23 37.25 7.81 -14.45
C ARG A 23 38.27 8.87 -14.02
N ALA A 24 39.23 8.50 -13.17
CA ALA A 24 40.31 9.38 -12.75
C ALA A 24 41.26 9.74 -13.90
N ALA A 25 41.40 8.84 -14.89
CA ALA A 25 42.16 9.06 -16.12
C ALA A 25 41.34 9.74 -17.23
N GLY A 26 40.10 10.19 -16.95
CA GLY A 26 39.24 10.81 -17.97
C GLY A 26 38.66 9.83 -18.99
N LEU A 27 38.62 8.54 -18.68
CA LEU A 27 38.16 7.45 -19.57
C LEU A 27 36.88 6.78 -19.04
N ARG A 28 36.18 6.07 -19.94
CA ARG A 28 35.01 5.21 -19.67
C ARG A 28 35.19 3.83 -20.33
N PRO A 29 34.58 2.76 -19.81
CA PRO A 29 34.73 1.39 -20.35
C PRO A 29 34.24 1.18 -21.79
N ASN A 30 33.54 2.14 -22.39
CA ASN A 30 33.04 2.10 -23.78
C ASN A 30 32.18 0.86 -24.12
N GLY A 31 31.30 0.45 -23.20
CA GLY A 31 30.41 -0.70 -23.42
C GLY A 31 31.09 -2.07 -23.28
N GLN A 32 32.39 -2.12 -22.97
CA GLN A 32 33.07 -3.40 -22.75
C GLN A 32 32.59 -4.07 -21.44
N GLU A 33 32.40 -5.39 -21.50
CA GLU A 33 32.22 -6.23 -20.31
C GLU A 33 33.52 -6.31 -19.49
N PRO A 34 33.44 -6.60 -18.17
CA PRO A 34 34.64 -6.86 -17.37
C PRO A 34 35.49 -7.96 -17.99
N VAL A 35 36.80 -7.76 -18.09
CA VAL A 35 37.73 -8.76 -18.64
C VAL A 35 38.38 -9.62 -17.56
N ALA A 36 38.37 -9.14 -16.32
CA ALA A 36 38.89 -9.85 -15.15
C ALA A 36 38.25 -9.32 -13.87
N VAL A 37 38.43 -10.04 -12.76
CA VAL A 37 38.00 -9.62 -11.42
C VAL A 37 39.15 -9.72 -10.43
N MET A 38 39.12 -8.84 -9.43
CA MET A 38 40.06 -8.86 -8.32
C MET A 38 39.27 -8.98 -7.02
N ARG A 39 39.58 -9.98 -6.19
CA ARG A 39 38.82 -10.30 -4.98
C ARG A 39 39.67 -10.11 -3.73
N ARG A 40 39.06 -9.66 -2.63
CA ARG A 40 39.66 -9.69 -1.29
C ARG A 40 38.60 -9.81 -0.20
N MET A 41 38.96 -10.39 0.94
CA MET A 41 38.15 -10.34 2.16
C MET A 41 38.42 -9.03 2.93
N ARG A 42 37.38 -8.29 3.31
CA ARG A 42 37.47 -7.11 4.19
C ARG A 42 36.33 -7.12 5.20
N ARG A 43 36.67 -7.17 6.50
CA ARG A 43 35.69 -7.21 7.61
C ARG A 43 34.64 -8.32 7.44
N GLY A 44 35.08 -9.53 7.08
CA GLY A 44 34.21 -10.70 6.89
C GLY A 44 33.33 -10.69 5.63
N ARG A 45 33.51 -9.70 4.73
CA ARG A 45 32.79 -9.62 3.45
C ARG A 45 33.75 -9.70 2.28
N GLU A 46 33.39 -10.45 1.24
CA GLU A 46 34.13 -10.49 -0.02
C GLU A 46 33.91 -9.17 -0.79
N VAL A 47 35.01 -8.54 -1.21
CA VAL A 47 35.01 -7.31 -1.99
C VAL A 47 35.60 -7.64 -3.36
N THR A 48 34.78 -7.51 -4.39
CA THR A 48 35.14 -7.77 -5.79
C THR A 48 35.29 -6.45 -6.55
N ALA A 49 36.38 -6.31 -7.29
CA ALA A 49 36.62 -5.20 -8.19
C ALA A 49 36.69 -5.71 -9.63
N TYR A 50 35.76 -5.24 -10.47
CA TYR A 50 35.77 -5.52 -11.91
C TYR A 50 36.86 -4.72 -12.62
N LEU A 51 37.61 -5.40 -13.47
CA LEU A 51 38.70 -4.86 -14.25
C LEU A 51 38.31 -4.75 -15.72
N TYR A 52 38.73 -3.64 -16.32
CA TYR A 52 38.45 -3.28 -17.71
C TYR A 52 39.78 -3.03 -18.43
N ASP A 53 39.84 -3.38 -19.70
CA ASP A 53 40.99 -3.12 -20.55
C ASP A 53 41.01 -1.65 -20.97
N VAL A 54 42.10 -0.96 -20.63
CA VAL A 54 42.32 0.45 -20.99
C VAL A 54 42.38 0.63 -22.51
N THR A 55 42.87 -0.36 -23.26
CA THR A 55 43.00 -0.26 -24.73
C THR A 55 41.64 -0.16 -25.44
N LYS A 56 40.58 -0.63 -24.78
CA LYS A 56 39.19 -0.57 -25.27
C LYS A 56 38.39 0.58 -24.65
N ALA A 57 39.01 1.37 -23.77
CA ALA A 57 38.33 2.49 -23.12
C ALA A 57 38.20 3.69 -24.07
N ALA A 58 37.15 4.48 -23.88
CA ALA A 58 36.91 5.72 -24.64
C ALA A 58 36.99 6.94 -23.71
N PRO A 59 37.19 8.16 -24.22
CA PRO A 59 37.07 9.37 -23.42
C PRO A 59 35.72 9.45 -22.69
N LYS A 60 35.76 9.92 -21.45
CA LYS A 60 34.57 10.19 -20.64
C LYS A 60 33.74 11.26 -21.35
N ARG A 61 32.43 11.00 -21.50
CA ARG A 61 31.50 12.00 -22.03
C ARG A 61 31.43 13.19 -21.09
N THR A 62 31.60 14.39 -21.62
CA THR A 62 31.34 15.64 -20.91
C THR A 62 29.84 15.92 -21.00
N ALA A 63 29.18 16.13 -19.86
CA ALA A 63 27.77 16.49 -19.85
C ALA A 63 27.60 17.86 -20.51
N SER A 64 26.54 18.02 -21.32
CA SER A 64 26.19 19.33 -21.86
C SER A 64 25.72 20.28 -20.75
N PRO A 65 25.74 21.61 -20.95
CA PRO A 65 25.19 22.56 -20.00
C PRO A 65 23.74 22.24 -19.60
N ALA A 66 22.91 21.79 -20.54
CA ALA A 66 21.54 21.38 -20.28
C ALA A 66 21.45 20.15 -19.36
N GLN A 67 22.33 19.15 -19.55
CA GLN A 67 22.41 17.98 -18.66
C GLN A 67 22.90 18.36 -17.27
N LEU A 68 23.83 19.31 -17.16
CA LEU A 68 24.29 19.84 -15.87
C LEU A 68 23.15 20.58 -15.14
N LEU A 69 22.34 21.36 -15.86
CA LEU A 69 21.15 22.00 -15.30
C LEU A 69 20.10 20.98 -14.84
N ALA A 70 19.85 19.93 -15.62
CA ALA A 70 18.95 18.86 -15.23
C ALA A 70 19.43 18.14 -13.95
N VAL A 71 20.74 17.84 -13.86
CA VAL A 71 21.33 17.28 -12.64
C VAL A 71 21.23 18.25 -11.47
N ALA A 72 21.44 19.55 -11.68
CA ALA A 72 21.29 20.55 -10.63
C ALA A 72 19.86 20.61 -10.09
N LYS A 73 18.85 20.55 -10.97
CA LYS A 73 17.43 20.46 -10.59
C LYS A 73 17.14 19.18 -9.80
N ALA A 74 17.64 18.03 -10.26
CA ALA A 74 17.46 16.76 -9.56
C ALA A 74 18.11 16.75 -8.17
N VAL A 75 19.30 17.34 -8.03
CA VAL A 75 19.98 17.51 -6.73
C VAL A 75 19.18 18.44 -5.82
N ARG A 76 18.65 19.56 -6.33
CA ARG A 76 17.80 20.48 -5.57
C ARG A 76 16.52 19.79 -5.09
N ALA A 77 15.84 19.03 -5.96
CA ALA A 77 14.67 18.24 -5.59
C ALA A 77 15.00 17.19 -4.51
N HIS A 78 16.15 16.53 -4.60
CA HIS A 78 16.60 15.60 -3.56
C HIS A 78 16.89 16.29 -2.22
N GLN A 79 17.48 17.49 -2.24
CA GLN A 79 17.72 18.29 -1.05
C GLN A 79 16.42 18.73 -0.39
N ILE A 80 15.44 19.15 -1.19
CA ILE A 80 14.08 19.47 -0.74
C ILE A 80 13.45 18.24 -0.06
N ARG A 81 13.40 17.08 -0.73
CA ARG A 81 12.88 15.84 -0.12
C ARG A 81 13.65 15.41 1.14
N ALA A 82 14.94 15.72 1.23
CA ALA A 82 15.72 15.47 2.45
C ALA A 82 15.39 16.43 3.59
N ALA A 83 15.01 17.67 3.29
CA ALA A 83 14.58 18.68 4.24
C ALA A 83 13.13 18.43 4.70
N GLU A 84 12.24 17.98 3.80
CA GLU A 84 10.87 17.57 4.12
C GLU A 84 10.84 16.40 5.11
N ARG A 85 11.76 15.44 4.97
CA ARG A 85 11.97 14.37 5.98
C ARG A 85 12.35 14.88 7.36
N ARG A 86 12.71 16.16 7.48
CA ARG A 86 13.05 16.85 8.73
C ARG A 86 12.03 17.95 9.08
N GLY A 87 10.88 17.98 8.42
CA GLY A 87 9.79 18.90 8.70
C GLY A 87 9.97 20.31 8.12
N LEU A 88 10.87 20.51 7.16
CA LEU A 88 11.05 21.79 6.45
C LEU A 88 10.34 21.74 5.09
N SER A 89 9.47 22.71 4.82
CA SER A 89 8.74 22.83 3.55
C SER A 89 9.58 23.50 2.45
N VAL A 90 9.16 23.37 1.20
CA VAL A 90 9.76 24.09 0.04
C VAL A 90 9.76 25.60 0.28
N THR A 91 8.67 26.13 0.81
CA THR A 91 8.52 27.54 1.22
C THR A 91 9.52 27.96 2.29
N ASP A 92 9.88 27.07 3.22
CA ASP A 92 10.90 27.35 4.25
C ASP A 92 12.32 27.38 3.66
N LEU A 93 12.55 26.70 2.52
CA LEU A 93 13.84 26.65 1.82
C LEU A 93 14.03 27.77 0.79
N ASP A 94 12.92 28.38 0.34
CA ASP A 94 12.89 29.47 -0.63
C ASP A 94 12.63 30.84 0.04
N ALA A 95 12.36 30.85 1.35
CA ALA A 95 12.34 32.07 2.15
C ALA A 95 13.73 32.74 2.10
N THR A 96 13.80 33.90 1.44
CA THR A 96 14.98 34.78 1.37
C THR A 96 15.26 35.49 2.70
N GLY A 97 14.51 35.17 3.75
CA GLY A 97 14.76 35.61 5.12
C GLY A 97 15.88 34.80 5.75
N ASP A 98 17.04 35.44 5.91
CA ASP A 98 18.12 34.96 6.76
C ASP A 98 17.56 34.54 8.14
N PRO A 99 17.66 33.26 8.55
CA PRO A 99 17.37 32.85 9.91
C PRO A 99 18.51 33.34 10.80
N GLY A 100 18.57 34.64 11.08
CA GLY A 100 19.59 35.21 11.97
C GLY A 100 19.57 34.52 13.35
N SER A 101 20.63 34.48 14.16
CA SER A 101 22.02 34.86 13.98
C SER A 101 22.88 33.78 14.66
N ALA A 102 23.79 33.14 13.94
CA ALA A 102 24.88 32.40 14.57
C ALA A 102 26.18 32.36 13.76
N TRP A 103 26.38 33.25 12.79
CA TRP A 103 27.69 33.47 12.18
C TRP A 103 27.85 34.93 11.79
N THR A 104 28.29 35.75 12.75
CA THR A 104 28.87 37.06 12.46
C THR A 104 30.19 36.86 11.71
N THR A 105 30.26 37.29 10.46
CA THR A 105 31.50 37.89 9.92
C THR A 105 31.12 38.89 8.85
N GLU A 106 31.19 40.17 9.21
CA GLU A 106 31.38 41.27 8.27
C GLU A 106 32.57 40.96 7.36
N LYS A 107 32.36 41.05 6.05
CA LYS A 107 33.31 41.69 5.13
C LYS A 107 32.57 42.05 3.85
N GLY A 108 32.51 43.35 3.60
CA GLY A 108 31.78 43.92 2.48
C GLY A 108 32.30 43.47 1.12
N ASN A 109 31.40 43.49 0.15
CA ASN A 109 31.72 43.94 -1.19
C ASN A 109 30.54 44.78 -1.70
N THR A 110 30.90 45.92 -2.24
CA THR A 110 30.07 47.04 -2.70
C THR A 110 29.10 46.64 -3.81
N MET A 111 27.82 46.98 -3.62
CA MET A 111 26.87 47.17 -4.72
C MET A 111 27.31 48.38 -5.56
N SER A 112 27.85 48.14 -6.74
CA SER A 112 27.68 49.02 -7.90
C SER A 112 27.16 48.17 -9.07
N ASP A 113 26.35 48.81 -9.91
CA ASP A 113 25.91 48.35 -11.24
C ASP A 113 24.61 47.53 -11.37
N ASN A 114 23.53 47.95 -10.69
CA ASN A 114 22.17 47.56 -11.08
C ASN A 114 21.59 48.38 -12.26
N THR A 115 22.28 49.45 -12.70
CA THR A 115 21.76 50.36 -13.75
C THR A 115 22.07 49.85 -15.17
N GLU A 116 23.22 49.21 -15.39
CA GLU A 116 23.56 48.60 -16.69
C GLU A 116 22.71 47.35 -16.97
N ALA A 117 22.50 46.50 -15.96
CA ALA A 117 21.65 45.32 -16.07
C ALA A 117 20.19 45.68 -16.44
N ALA A 118 19.66 46.78 -15.87
CA ALA A 118 18.31 47.24 -16.19
C ALA A 118 18.18 47.73 -17.65
N ALA A 119 19.24 48.34 -18.21
CA ALA A 119 19.27 48.80 -19.59
C ALA A 119 19.39 47.64 -20.59
N GLU A 120 20.18 46.61 -20.27
CA GLU A 120 20.28 45.39 -21.07
C GLU A 120 18.95 44.64 -21.10
N ILE A 121 18.31 44.47 -19.93
CA ILE A 121 17.00 43.83 -19.81
C ILE A 121 15.94 44.55 -20.66
N SER A 122 15.90 45.88 -20.62
CA SER A 122 14.96 46.67 -21.45
C SER A 122 15.21 46.49 -22.95
N THR A 123 16.47 46.30 -23.37
CA THR A 123 16.82 46.08 -24.78
C THR A 123 16.37 44.70 -25.25
N ILE A 124 16.58 43.68 -24.41
CA ILE A 124 16.15 42.30 -24.68
C ILE A 124 14.63 42.21 -24.80
N LEU A 125 13.88 42.87 -23.92
CA LEU A 125 12.42 42.89 -23.98
C LEU A 125 11.89 43.56 -25.27
N ALA A 126 12.54 44.63 -25.73
CA ALA A 126 12.19 45.28 -26.99
C ALA A 126 12.47 44.40 -28.22
N GLU A 127 13.55 43.61 -28.21
CA GLU A 127 13.82 42.63 -29.26
C GLU A 127 12.79 41.50 -29.27
N VAL A 128 12.38 41.02 -28.10
CA VAL A 128 11.32 40.01 -27.95
C VAL A 128 9.99 40.51 -28.52
N ASP A 129 9.63 41.77 -28.26
CA ASP A 129 8.42 42.39 -28.82
C ASP A 129 8.49 42.51 -30.35
N GLN A 130 9.66 42.84 -30.90
CA GLN A 130 9.86 42.89 -32.35
C GLN A 130 9.76 41.51 -33.00
N LEU A 131 10.28 40.47 -32.35
CA LEU A 131 10.17 39.09 -32.82
C LEU A 131 8.72 38.60 -32.79
N ALA A 132 7.95 38.99 -31.77
CA ALA A 132 6.52 38.66 -31.67
C ALA A 132 5.69 39.41 -32.73
N ALA A 133 5.95 40.70 -32.92
CA ALA A 133 5.30 41.51 -33.96
C ALA A 133 5.64 41.03 -35.38
N GLY A 134 6.84 40.46 -35.57
CA GLY A 134 7.27 39.83 -36.82
C GLY A 134 6.76 38.41 -37.03
N GLY A 135 6.03 37.83 -36.08
CA GLY A 135 5.51 36.45 -36.15
C GLY A 135 6.57 35.36 -36.03
N VAL A 136 7.80 35.72 -35.62
CA VAL A 136 8.91 34.78 -35.45
C VAL A 136 8.75 33.97 -34.16
N ILE A 137 8.14 34.57 -33.12
CA ILE A 137 7.73 33.90 -31.90
C ILE A 137 6.23 34.13 -31.62
N PRO A 138 5.53 33.18 -30.99
CA PRO A 138 4.14 33.38 -30.57
C PRO A 138 4.00 34.52 -29.55
N ALA A 139 2.91 35.29 -29.64
CA ALA A 139 2.65 36.42 -28.74
C ALA A 139 2.62 36.04 -27.24
N HIS A 140 2.17 34.82 -26.92
CA HIS A 140 2.16 34.31 -25.54
C HIS A 140 3.59 34.09 -24.98
N LEU A 141 4.55 33.77 -25.85
CA LEU A 141 5.93 33.51 -25.44
C LEU A 141 6.66 34.82 -25.10
N ALA A 142 6.34 35.90 -25.81
CA ALA A 142 6.78 37.25 -25.44
C ALA A 142 6.20 37.69 -24.09
N GLN A 143 4.90 37.46 -23.85
CA GLN A 143 4.26 37.76 -22.56
C GLN A 143 4.90 37.01 -21.39
N THR A 144 5.26 35.74 -21.57
CA THR A 144 5.96 34.94 -20.55
C THR A 144 7.35 35.48 -20.22
N VAL A 145 8.10 35.94 -21.22
CA VAL A 145 9.42 36.57 -21.01
C VAL A 145 9.27 37.87 -20.22
N HIS A 146 8.28 38.71 -20.56
CA HIS A 146 7.97 39.93 -19.81
C HIS A 146 7.60 39.65 -18.35
N ALA A 147 6.72 38.66 -18.09
CA ALA A 147 6.30 38.29 -16.74
C ALA A 147 7.47 37.74 -15.90
N THR A 148 8.31 36.89 -16.50
CA THR A 148 9.49 36.30 -15.84
C THR A 148 10.51 37.38 -15.44
N VAL A 149 10.71 38.37 -16.31
CA VAL A 149 11.66 39.47 -16.08
C VAL A 149 11.17 40.45 -15.02
N ASN A 150 9.86 40.70 -14.96
CA ASN A 150 9.27 41.64 -13.99
C ASN A 150 9.03 41.02 -12.60
N GLY A 151 9.30 39.73 -12.42
CA GLY A 151 9.09 39.06 -11.13
C GLY A 151 7.61 38.88 -10.76
N ASP A 152 6.71 39.11 -11.70
CA ASP A 152 5.30 38.81 -11.53
C ASP A 152 5.15 37.28 -11.58
N LEU A 153 4.98 36.67 -10.40
CA LEU A 153 4.47 35.30 -10.27
C LEU A 153 3.00 35.28 -10.72
N LEU A 154 2.75 35.54 -12.00
CA LEU A 154 1.59 34.98 -12.65
C LEU A 154 1.77 33.46 -12.56
N SER A 155 0.76 32.78 -12.01
CA SER A 155 0.54 31.35 -12.20
C SER A 155 0.97 31.02 -13.62
N VAL A 156 2.00 30.18 -13.78
CA VAL A 156 2.47 29.73 -15.10
C VAL A 156 1.21 29.39 -15.89
N PRO A 157 0.88 30.09 -16.99
CA PRO A 157 -0.29 29.73 -17.76
C PRO A 157 -0.10 28.27 -18.13
N GLU A 158 -1.09 27.46 -17.80
CA GLU A 158 -1.21 26.07 -18.20
C GLU A 158 -0.66 25.97 -19.63
N GLN A 159 0.50 25.32 -19.79
CA GLN A 159 1.13 25.24 -21.10
C GLN A 159 0.17 24.44 -21.98
N LEU A 160 -0.62 25.12 -22.80
CA LEU A 160 -1.58 24.52 -23.73
C LEU A 160 -0.90 23.33 -24.44
N GLY A 161 -1.47 22.14 -24.31
CA GLY A 161 -0.95 20.91 -24.89
C GLY A 161 0.11 20.16 -24.07
N VAL A 162 0.36 20.53 -22.81
CA VAL A 162 1.23 19.79 -21.88
C VAL A 162 0.36 19.08 -20.84
N PRO A 163 0.53 17.76 -20.61
CA PRO A 163 -0.26 17.04 -19.61
C PRO A 163 -0.10 17.61 -18.19
N THR A 164 -1.22 17.97 -17.56
CA THR A 164 -1.27 18.52 -16.19
C THR A 164 -2.08 17.62 -15.25
N GLY A 165 -1.66 17.52 -13.99
CA GLY A 165 -2.30 16.65 -13.01
C GLY A 165 -2.00 15.14 -13.20
N PRO A 166 -2.16 14.33 -12.14
CA PRO A 166 -1.67 12.95 -12.13
C PRO A 166 -2.42 12.03 -13.10
N GLY A 167 -3.75 12.14 -13.21
CA GLY A 167 -4.55 11.28 -14.09
C GLY A 167 -4.27 11.51 -15.58
N GLN A 168 -4.25 12.77 -16.04
CA GLN A 168 -3.94 13.08 -17.44
C GLN A 168 -2.48 12.74 -17.79
N GLN A 169 -1.54 12.95 -16.87
CA GLN A 169 -0.14 12.54 -17.07
C GLN A 169 0.01 11.03 -17.25
N LEU A 170 -0.68 10.23 -16.42
CA LEU A 170 -0.69 8.76 -16.56
C LEU A 170 -1.35 8.32 -17.87
N ALA A 171 -2.50 8.89 -18.22
CA ALA A 171 -3.17 8.58 -19.49
C ALA A 171 -2.29 8.90 -20.69
N TYR A 172 -1.62 10.06 -20.68
CA TYR A 172 -0.64 10.43 -21.71
C TYR A 172 0.53 9.43 -21.78
N LEU A 173 1.10 9.04 -20.64
CA LEU A 173 2.18 8.05 -20.58
C LEU A 173 1.75 6.72 -21.20
N PHE A 174 0.56 6.22 -20.84
CA PHE A 174 0.04 4.96 -21.34
C PHE A 174 -0.28 5.00 -22.83
N ALA A 175 -0.88 6.08 -23.32
CA ALA A 175 -1.08 6.29 -24.75
C ALA A 175 0.25 6.31 -25.53
N ALA A 176 1.23 7.05 -25.03
CA ALA A 176 2.56 7.14 -25.64
C ALA A 176 3.28 5.78 -25.62
N GLN A 177 3.15 5.02 -24.52
CA GLN A 177 3.70 3.67 -24.40
C GLN A 177 3.07 2.71 -25.42
N ALA A 178 1.73 2.72 -25.52
CA ALA A 178 1.02 1.83 -26.42
C ALA A 178 1.38 2.12 -27.89
N LEU A 179 1.48 3.40 -28.25
CA LEU A 179 1.88 3.81 -29.59
C LEU A 179 3.31 3.37 -29.91
N ALA A 180 4.27 3.62 -29.02
CA ALA A 180 5.66 3.19 -29.19
C ALA A 180 5.80 1.67 -29.28
N ALA A 181 5.01 0.92 -28.49
CA ALA A 181 5.00 -0.54 -28.56
C ALA A 181 4.38 -1.05 -29.87
N ALA A 182 3.32 -0.40 -30.37
CA ALA A 182 2.70 -0.73 -31.64
C ALA A 182 3.65 -0.44 -32.82
N ASP A 183 4.37 0.69 -32.79
CA ASP A 183 5.44 1.01 -33.75
C ASP A 183 6.48 -0.08 -33.81
N HIS A 184 6.93 -0.55 -32.65
CA HIS A 184 7.91 -1.63 -32.57
C HIS A 184 7.36 -2.94 -33.15
N ARG A 185 6.12 -3.34 -32.79
CA ARG A 185 5.48 -4.55 -33.33
C ARG A 185 5.31 -4.45 -34.85
N GLN A 186 4.86 -3.31 -35.37
CA GLN A 186 4.70 -3.09 -36.81
C GLN A 186 6.03 -3.14 -37.56
N ALA A 187 7.12 -2.61 -36.99
CA ALA A 187 8.46 -2.74 -37.57
C ALA A 187 8.92 -4.20 -37.66
N VAL A 188 8.64 -5.02 -36.65
CA VAL A 188 8.94 -6.47 -36.66
C VAL A 188 8.11 -7.19 -37.73
N ILE A 189 6.81 -6.85 -37.86
CA ILE A 189 5.95 -7.42 -38.91
C ILE A 189 6.47 -7.03 -40.30
N ALA A 190 6.87 -5.77 -40.50
CA ALA A 190 7.42 -5.31 -41.77
C ALA A 190 8.72 -6.02 -42.15
N GLU A 191 9.64 -6.23 -41.20
CA GLU A 191 10.88 -7.02 -41.43
C GLU A 191 10.54 -8.46 -41.84
N ARG A 192 9.53 -9.06 -41.19
CA ARG A 192 9.05 -10.40 -41.56
C ARG A 192 8.44 -10.44 -42.96
N ASP A 193 7.72 -9.40 -43.37
CA ASP A 193 7.12 -9.32 -44.70
C ASP A 193 8.17 -9.19 -45.80
N GLU A 194 9.27 -8.48 -45.53
CA GLU A 194 10.43 -8.44 -46.41
C GLU A 194 11.06 -9.83 -46.55
N LEU A 195 11.19 -10.59 -45.45
CA LEU A 195 11.67 -11.97 -45.48
C LEU A 195 10.73 -12.89 -46.28
N LEU A 196 9.41 -12.76 -46.09
CA LEU A 196 8.39 -13.52 -46.83
C LEU A 196 8.56 -13.34 -48.35
N GLY A 197 8.87 -12.13 -48.81
CA GLY A 197 9.11 -11.82 -50.23
C GLY A 197 10.33 -12.53 -50.85
N THR A 198 11.23 -13.08 -50.02
CA THR A 198 12.46 -13.76 -50.46
C THR A 198 12.55 -15.24 -50.03
N ALA A 199 11.59 -15.69 -49.23
CA ALA A 199 11.54 -17.03 -48.64
C ALA A 199 11.22 -18.13 -49.68
N ASP A 200 11.70 -19.35 -49.42
CA ASP A 200 11.27 -20.52 -50.19
C ASP A 200 9.85 -20.98 -49.80
N GLY A 201 9.28 -21.94 -50.54
CA GLY A 201 7.87 -22.33 -50.36
C GLY A 201 7.52 -22.92 -48.99
N GLU A 202 8.48 -23.51 -48.28
CA GLU A 202 8.24 -24.04 -46.92
C GLU A 202 8.37 -22.92 -45.88
N GLN A 203 9.38 -22.07 -46.01
CA GLN A 203 9.59 -20.91 -45.14
C GLN A 203 8.45 -19.89 -45.27
N ALA A 204 8.01 -19.58 -46.48
CA ALA A 204 6.91 -18.65 -46.72
C ALA A 204 5.60 -19.13 -46.07
N ALA A 205 5.29 -20.42 -46.22
CA ALA A 205 4.10 -21.01 -45.58
C ALA A 205 4.19 -20.97 -44.04
N GLY A 206 5.38 -21.10 -43.46
CA GLY A 206 5.62 -20.95 -42.03
C GLY A 206 5.35 -19.52 -41.55
N LEU A 207 5.93 -18.52 -42.22
CA LEU A 207 5.75 -17.10 -41.88
C LEU A 207 4.29 -16.64 -42.04
N ASP A 208 3.59 -17.08 -43.09
CA ASP A 208 2.16 -16.82 -43.28
C ASP A 208 1.31 -17.43 -42.15
N ALA A 209 1.63 -18.67 -41.74
CA ALA A 209 0.94 -19.33 -40.65
C ALA A 209 1.17 -18.62 -39.30
N GLU A 210 2.38 -18.12 -39.05
CA GLU A 210 2.70 -17.32 -37.86
C GLU A 210 1.92 -16.01 -37.85
N ARG A 211 1.88 -15.25 -38.96
CA ARG A 211 1.10 -14.01 -39.05
C ARG A 211 -0.40 -14.28 -38.83
N ALA A 212 -0.94 -15.32 -39.46
CA ALA A 212 -2.33 -15.70 -39.27
C ALA A 212 -2.64 -16.09 -37.81
N ALA A 213 -1.70 -16.76 -37.13
CA ALA A 213 -1.83 -17.10 -35.72
C ALA A 213 -1.78 -15.86 -34.81
N GLU A 214 -0.89 -14.90 -35.10
CA GLU A 214 -0.82 -13.63 -34.37
C GLU A 214 -2.08 -12.78 -34.54
N LEU A 215 -2.59 -12.68 -35.77
CA LEU A 215 -3.86 -11.98 -36.06
C LEU A 215 -5.03 -12.64 -35.31
N ALA A 216 -5.12 -13.97 -35.35
CA ALA A 216 -6.15 -14.71 -34.63
C ALA A 216 -6.06 -14.51 -33.10
N ALA A 217 -4.83 -14.46 -32.55
CA ALA A 217 -4.60 -14.16 -31.14
C ALA A 217 -5.01 -12.73 -30.79
N ALA A 218 -4.70 -11.76 -31.65
CA ALA A 218 -5.12 -10.37 -31.49
C ALA A 218 -6.66 -10.24 -31.49
N GLU A 219 -7.35 -10.91 -32.41
CA GLU A 219 -8.82 -10.93 -32.44
C GLU A 219 -9.44 -11.58 -31.21
N GLN A 220 -8.80 -12.62 -30.67
CA GLN A 220 -9.23 -13.26 -29.42
C GLN A 220 -9.00 -12.36 -28.20
N GLU A 221 -7.90 -11.63 -28.15
CA GLU A 221 -7.56 -10.69 -27.07
C GLU A 221 -8.52 -9.49 -27.03
N LEU A 222 -8.79 -8.91 -28.20
CA LEU A 222 -9.63 -7.71 -28.36
C LEU A 222 -11.13 -8.02 -28.39
N GLY A 223 -11.50 -9.20 -28.90
CA GLY A 223 -12.87 -9.68 -29.04
C GLY A 223 -13.31 -10.65 -27.94
N GLY A 224 -14.48 -11.27 -28.14
CA GLY A 224 -15.02 -12.30 -27.22
C GLY A 224 -15.49 -11.76 -25.86
N ASP A 225 -15.40 -12.60 -24.82
CA ASP A 225 -15.72 -12.28 -23.42
C ASP A 225 -14.58 -11.51 -22.70
N SER A 226 -13.61 -10.98 -23.44
CA SER A 226 -12.48 -10.22 -22.91
C SER A 226 -12.97 -8.98 -22.15
N GLN A 227 -12.38 -8.69 -20.98
CA GLN A 227 -12.79 -7.57 -20.09
C GLN A 227 -11.62 -6.62 -19.83
N TRP A 228 -10.79 -6.37 -20.85
CA TRP A 228 -9.59 -5.53 -20.76
C TRP A 228 -9.88 -4.14 -20.16
N TRP A 229 -11.09 -3.58 -20.34
CA TRP A 229 -11.49 -2.28 -19.80
C TRP A 229 -11.58 -2.23 -18.27
N ARG A 230 -11.59 -3.38 -17.57
CA ARG A 230 -11.57 -3.42 -16.09
C ARG A 230 -10.20 -3.21 -15.49
N ASN A 231 -9.15 -3.35 -16.30
CA ASN A 231 -7.76 -3.26 -15.89
C ASN A 231 -7.10 -2.21 -16.78
N GLN A 232 -6.78 -1.05 -16.20
CA GLN A 232 -6.21 0.07 -16.96
C GLN A 232 -4.91 -0.33 -17.70
N PHE A 233 -4.12 -1.25 -17.13
CA PHE A 233 -2.89 -1.72 -17.74
C PHE A 233 -3.14 -2.71 -18.88
N ALA A 234 -4.16 -3.57 -18.74
CA ALA A 234 -4.61 -4.42 -19.85
C ALA A 234 -5.19 -3.59 -21.00
N THR A 235 -5.79 -2.43 -20.71
CA THR A 235 -6.25 -1.47 -21.74
C THR A 235 -5.07 -0.93 -22.56
N VAL A 236 -3.87 -0.77 -21.97
CA VAL A 236 -2.66 -0.35 -22.71
C VAL A 236 -2.21 -1.43 -23.69
N GLU A 237 -2.23 -2.70 -23.28
CA GLU A 237 -1.93 -3.83 -24.18
C GLU A 237 -2.99 -3.96 -25.28
N ALA A 238 -4.28 -3.86 -24.94
CA ALA A 238 -5.36 -3.86 -25.92
C ALA A 238 -5.23 -2.70 -26.91
N LEU A 239 -4.85 -1.50 -26.46
CA LEU A 239 -4.56 -0.37 -27.34
C LEU A 239 -3.38 -0.68 -28.26
N THR A 240 -2.29 -1.26 -27.74
CA THR A 240 -1.12 -1.66 -28.52
C THR A 240 -1.50 -2.67 -29.61
N THR A 241 -2.26 -3.70 -29.24
CA THR A 241 -2.73 -4.75 -30.15
C THR A 241 -3.68 -4.16 -31.20
N ALA A 242 -4.61 -3.29 -30.80
CA ALA A 242 -5.53 -2.65 -31.72
C ALA A 242 -4.80 -1.73 -32.71
N LEU A 243 -3.88 -0.89 -32.25
CA LEU A 243 -3.03 -0.05 -33.11
C LEU A 243 -2.22 -0.88 -34.11
N THR A 244 -1.71 -2.04 -33.69
CA THR A 244 -0.91 -2.94 -34.55
C THR A 244 -1.73 -3.50 -35.71
N TRP A 245 -2.97 -3.93 -35.44
CA TRP A 245 -3.78 -4.76 -36.36
C TRP A 245 -5.00 -4.06 -36.96
N HIS A 246 -5.26 -2.79 -36.67
CA HIS A 246 -6.49 -2.09 -37.10
C HIS A 246 -6.71 -2.06 -38.62
N GLU A 247 -5.67 -2.15 -39.44
CA GLU A 247 -5.81 -2.18 -40.91
C GLU A 247 -6.22 -3.57 -41.44
N GLU A 248 -5.95 -4.63 -40.66
CA GLU A 248 -6.15 -6.03 -41.08
C GLU A 248 -7.31 -6.73 -40.36
N SER A 249 -7.81 -6.17 -39.24
CA SER A 249 -8.93 -6.72 -38.48
C SER A 249 -9.99 -5.68 -38.14
N ASP A 250 -11.24 -5.98 -38.53
CA ASP A 250 -12.41 -5.18 -38.17
C ASP A 250 -12.64 -5.12 -36.65
N VAL A 251 -12.30 -6.20 -35.93
CA VAL A 251 -12.38 -6.25 -34.46
C VAL A 251 -11.37 -5.28 -33.85
N ALA A 252 -10.14 -5.25 -34.37
CA ALA A 252 -9.11 -4.33 -33.93
C ALA A 252 -9.49 -2.87 -34.21
N ALA A 253 -10.00 -2.56 -35.42
CA ALA A 253 -10.45 -1.22 -35.77
C ALA A 253 -11.60 -0.71 -34.88
N ALA A 254 -12.60 -1.57 -34.63
CA ALA A 254 -13.74 -1.23 -33.78
C ALA A 254 -13.32 -1.03 -32.30
N THR A 255 -12.40 -1.85 -31.80
CA THR A 255 -11.87 -1.72 -30.43
C THR A 255 -10.98 -0.50 -30.29
N LEU A 256 -10.13 -0.22 -31.29
CA LEU A 256 -9.29 0.98 -31.31
C LEU A 256 -10.15 2.24 -31.15
N THR A 257 -11.22 2.38 -31.95
CA THR A 257 -12.14 3.52 -31.87
C THR A 257 -12.67 3.73 -30.45
N LYS A 258 -13.12 2.66 -29.80
CA LYS A 258 -13.64 2.73 -28.42
C LYS A 258 -12.58 3.17 -27.41
N ILE A 259 -11.35 2.70 -27.56
CA ILE A 259 -10.26 3.06 -26.65
C ILE A 259 -9.86 4.52 -26.88
N LEU A 260 -9.74 4.97 -28.14
CA LEU A 260 -9.45 6.36 -28.47
C LEU A 260 -10.50 7.31 -27.86
N ASP A 261 -11.79 7.03 -28.07
CA ASP A 261 -12.90 7.80 -27.50
C ASP A 261 -12.81 7.87 -25.96
N SER A 262 -12.38 6.78 -25.32
CA SER A 262 -12.21 6.71 -23.86
C SER A 262 -11.07 7.61 -23.36
N PHE A 263 -9.90 7.59 -24.02
CA PHE A 263 -8.76 8.45 -23.65
C PHE A 263 -9.08 9.94 -23.86
N GLU A 264 -9.75 10.28 -24.96
CA GLU A 264 -10.14 11.65 -25.26
C GLU A 264 -11.20 12.16 -24.28
N SER A 265 -12.29 11.41 -24.07
CA SER A 265 -13.37 11.83 -23.18
C SER A 265 -13.00 11.80 -21.70
N SER A 266 -12.14 10.88 -21.27
CA SER A 266 -11.78 10.72 -19.86
C SER A 266 -10.61 11.59 -19.45
N TRP A 267 -9.68 11.92 -20.34
CA TRP A 267 -8.47 12.67 -19.95
C TRP A 267 -7.99 13.70 -20.98
N GLY A 268 -8.75 13.92 -22.06
CA GLY A 268 -8.34 14.83 -23.14
C GLY A 268 -7.10 14.36 -23.88
N VAL A 269 -6.77 13.06 -23.84
CA VAL A 269 -5.58 12.51 -24.51
C VAL A 269 -5.97 12.08 -25.91
N VAL A 270 -5.37 12.71 -26.91
CA VAL A 270 -5.66 12.46 -28.33
C VAL A 270 -4.47 11.74 -28.97
N ILE A 271 -4.74 10.59 -29.58
CA ILE A 271 -3.75 9.80 -30.32
C ILE A 271 -4.00 10.02 -31.81
N ASP A 272 -3.06 10.68 -32.48
CA ASP A 272 -3.10 10.90 -33.93
C ASP A 272 -2.53 9.68 -34.66
N MET A 273 -3.38 8.97 -35.38
CA MET A 273 -3.02 7.78 -36.14
C MET A 273 -2.19 8.08 -37.40
N GLN A 274 -2.34 9.27 -37.99
CA GLN A 274 -1.65 9.66 -39.21
C GLN A 274 -0.22 10.11 -38.89
N ASP A 275 -0.09 11.03 -37.94
CA ASP A 275 1.19 11.58 -37.54
C ASP A 275 1.93 10.69 -36.52
N ARG A 276 1.23 9.67 -35.98
CA ARG A 276 1.72 8.78 -34.92
C ARG A 276 2.25 9.58 -33.75
N THR A 277 1.41 10.45 -33.22
CA THR A 277 1.72 11.28 -32.05
C THR A 277 0.63 11.22 -30.99
N VAL A 278 0.99 11.58 -29.76
CA VAL A 278 0.06 11.75 -28.65
C VAL A 278 0.07 13.21 -28.25
N SER A 279 -1.11 13.80 -28.08
CA SER A 279 -1.31 15.20 -27.73
C SER A 279 -2.43 15.36 -26.69
N ILE A 280 -2.58 16.57 -26.18
CA ILE A 280 -3.62 16.92 -25.20
C ILE A 280 -4.60 17.91 -25.84
N ASP A 281 -5.90 17.66 -25.68
CA ASP A 281 -6.95 18.61 -26.01
C ASP A 281 -6.81 19.87 -25.12
N PRO A 282 -6.52 21.05 -25.71
CA PRO A 282 -6.39 22.29 -24.95
C PRO A 282 -7.69 22.76 -24.28
N GLY A 283 -8.85 22.21 -24.67
CA GLY A 283 -10.15 22.51 -24.07
C GLY A 283 -10.53 21.60 -22.89
N PHE A 284 -9.75 20.56 -22.61
CA PHE A 284 -10.03 19.61 -21.53
C PHE A 284 -9.68 20.21 -20.16
N ASP A 285 -10.51 19.99 -19.15
CA ASP A 285 -10.23 20.38 -17.76
C ASP A 285 -9.75 19.15 -16.95
N PRO A 286 -8.42 18.93 -16.85
CA PRO A 286 -7.88 17.77 -16.15
C PRO A 286 -8.08 17.84 -14.64
N ALA A 287 -8.18 19.04 -14.05
CA ALA A 287 -8.38 19.19 -12.62
C ALA A 287 -9.81 18.80 -12.21
N ALA A 288 -10.81 19.27 -12.96
CA ALA A 288 -12.20 18.89 -12.73
C ALA A 288 -12.40 17.38 -12.92
N ASN A 289 -11.80 16.80 -13.96
CA ASN A 289 -11.92 15.36 -14.19
C ASN A 289 -11.17 14.52 -13.15
N GLN A 290 -10.02 14.98 -12.66
CA GLN A 290 -9.33 14.34 -11.53
C GLN A 290 -10.20 14.34 -10.27
N ALA A 291 -10.83 15.48 -9.94
CA ALA A 291 -11.76 15.57 -8.81
C ALA A 291 -12.98 14.63 -9.01
N LEU A 292 -13.51 14.52 -10.23
CA LEU A 292 -14.58 13.59 -10.56
C LEU A 292 -14.17 12.12 -10.35
N ALA A 293 -12.98 11.72 -10.78
CA ALA A 293 -12.46 10.36 -10.60
C ALA A 293 -12.31 10.00 -9.11
N GLU A 294 -11.75 10.91 -8.31
CA GLU A 294 -11.59 10.73 -6.86
C GLU A 294 -12.94 10.71 -6.13
N ALA A 295 -13.86 11.61 -6.50
CA ALA A 295 -15.21 11.67 -5.94
C ALA A 295 -16.01 10.41 -6.30
N ALA A 296 -15.84 9.87 -7.52
CA ALA A 296 -16.46 8.63 -7.94
C ALA A 296 -15.99 7.42 -7.12
N SER A 297 -14.69 7.32 -6.80
CA SER A 297 -14.17 6.24 -5.96
C SER A 297 -14.68 6.36 -4.52
N LEU A 298 -14.76 7.58 -3.97
CA LEU A 298 -15.36 7.81 -2.66
C LEU A 298 -16.85 7.44 -2.64
N TRP A 299 -17.60 7.86 -3.66
CA TRP A 299 -19.01 7.51 -3.82
C TRP A 299 -19.23 6.00 -3.97
N ALA A 300 -18.31 5.28 -4.62
CA ALA A 300 -18.34 3.82 -4.70
C ALA A 300 -18.21 3.16 -3.32
N ARG A 301 -17.34 3.67 -2.44
CA ARG A 301 -17.24 3.21 -1.03
C ARG A 301 -18.54 3.41 -0.27
N GLU A 302 -19.14 4.59 -0.43
CA GLU A 302 -20.41 4.94 0.20
C GLU A 302 -21.56 4.08 -0.35
N SER A 303 -21.54 3.75 -1.64
CA SER A 303 -22.50 2.86 -2.29
C SER A 303 -22.41 1.43 -1.78
N ALA A 304 -21.21 0.88 -1.67
CA ALA A 304 -21.01 -0.47 -1.15
C ALA A 304 -21.59 -0.61 0.28
N THR A 305 -21.51 0.46 1.08
CA THR A 305 -22.10 0.47 2.43
C THR A 305 -23.61 0.23 2.41
N MET A 306 -24.33 0.78 1.43
CA MET A 306 -25.78 0.54 1.29
C MET A 306 -26.10 -0.93 1.05
N ASP A 307 -25.35 -1.59 0.17
CA ASP A 307 -25.54 -3.00 -0.15
C ASP A 307 -25.37 -3.88 1.09
N PHE A 308 -24.34 -3.61 1.91
CA PHE A 308 -24.11 -4.36 3.14
C PHE A 308 -25.16 -4.10 4.20
N VAL A 309 -25.52 -2.84 4.43
CA VAL A 309 -26.57 -2.48 5.39
C VAL A 309 -27.90 -3.17 5.07
N ALA A 310 -28.24 -3.32 3.78
CA ALA A 310 -29.46 -4.02 3.36
C ALA A 310 -29.46 -5.51 3.79
N THR A 311 -28.28 -6.15 3.86
CA THR A 311 -28.14 -7.56 4.26
C THR A 311 -28.14 -7.77 5.77
N LEU A 312 -27.96 -6.72 6.58
CA LEU A 312 -27.86 -6.87 8.03
C LEU A 312 -29.14 -7.43 8.67
N PRO A 313 -29.03 -8.26 9.73
CA PRO A 313 -30.18 -8.84 10.42
C PRO A 313 -30.84 -7.82 11.37
N LEU A 314 -31.48 -6.81 10.77
CA LEU A 314 -32.26 -5.78 11.45
C LEU A 314 -33.75 -6.04 11.30
N ASP A 315 -34.57 -5.58 12.25
CA ASP A 315 -36.02 -5.56 12.04
C ASP A 315 -36.40 -4.61 10.91
N ALA A 316 -37.58 -4.80 10.31
CA ALA A 316 -37.97 -4.08 9.10
C ALA A 316 -38.01 -2.55 9.28
N THR A 317 -38.38 -2.06 10.47
CA THR A 317 -38.49 -0.63 10.74
C THR A 317 -37.10 -0.01 10.89
N ALA A 318 -36.24 -0.64 11.69
CA ALA A 318 -34.85 -0.21 11.84
C ALA A 318 -34.11 -0.28 10.51
N LYS A 319 -34.26 -1.37 9.76
CA LYS A 319 -33.64 -1.54 8.43
C LYS A 319 -34.01 -0.42 7.47
N ALA A 320 -35.31 -0.09 7.36
CA ALA A 320 -35.77 0.99 6.50
C ALA A 320 -35.18 2.35 6.91
N ALA A 321 -35.10 2.63 8.22
CA ALA A 321 -34.53 3.87 8.73
C ALA A 321 -33.02 3.98 8.49
N VAL A 322 -32.26 2.89 8.70
CA VAL A 322 -30.81 2.86 8.42
C VAL A 322 -30.55 3.02 6.93
N VAL A 323 -31.27 2.30 6.06
CA VAL A 323 -31.13 2.43 4.60
C VAL A 323 -31.44 3.87 4.14
N ALA A 324 -32.47 4.50 4.70
CA ALA A 324 -32.80 5.89 4.39
C ALA A 324 -31.68 6.87 4.82
N ALA A 325 -31.11 6.69 6.01
CA ALA A 325 -30.00 7.51 6.50
C ALA A 325 -28.75 7.36 5.62
N VAL A 326 -28.35 6.12 5.29
CA VAL A 326 -27.18 5.86 4.42
C VAL A 326 -27.43 6.37 2.99
N SER A 327 -28.65 6.23 2.46
CA SER A 327 -29.00 6.77 1.14
C SER A 327 -28.91 8.30 1.10
N THR A 328 -29.36 8.97 2.15
CA THR A 328 -29.27 10.44 2.26
C THR A 328 -27.81 10.89 2.34
N TRP A 329 -27.01 10.18 3.12
CA TRP A 329 -25.59 10.45 3.28
C TRP A 329 -24.77 10.29 1.99
N ARG A 330 -24.98 9.18 1.26
CA ARG A 330 -24.33 8.89 -0.02
C ARG A 330 -24.73 9.89 -1.12
N GLY A 331 -25.99 10.33 -1.12
CA GLY A 331 -26.59 11.13 -2.19
C GLY A 331 -27.16 10.28 -3.33
N GLU A 332 -28.06 10.84 -4.14
CA GLU A 332 -28.81 10.07 -5.16
C GLU A 332 -27.99 9.73 -6.41
N THR A 333 -27.11 10.63 -6.84
CA THR A 333 -26.32 10.52 -8.07
C THR A 333 -24.83 10.58 -7.79
N LEU A 334 -24.03 10.12 -8.77
CA LEU A 334 -22.59 10.37 -8.79
C LEU A 334 -22.32 11.89 -8.69
N PRO A 335 -21.25 12.34 -8.02
CA PRO A 335 -20.93 13.76 -7.86
C PRO A 335 -20.45 14.39 -9.19
N GLY A 336 -21.35 14.56 -10.16
CA GLY A 336 -21.04 15.12 -11.48
C GLY A 336 -21.14 16.65 -11.55
N GLU A 337 -21.99 17.28 -10.73
CA GLU A 337 -22.20 18.74 -10.74
C GLU A 337 -21.21 19.48 -9.84
N ASP A 338 -20.81 18.90 -8.70
CA ASP A 338 -19.75 19.42 -7.82
C ASP A 338 -18.93 18.28 -7.17
N PRO A 339 -17.95 17.71 -7.90
CA PRO A 339 -17.09 16.66 -7.36
C PRO A 339 -16.19 17.14 -6.21
N GLY A 340 -15.78 18.42 -6.26
CA GLY A 340 -14.89 19.02 -5.27
C GLY A 340 -15.56 19.11 -3.89
N GLU A 341 -16.81 19.60 -3.85
CA GLU A 341 -17.59 19.69 -2.62
C GLU A 341 -17.82 18.31 -1.98
N HIS A 342 -18.11 17.27 -2.78
CA HIS A 342 -18.33 15.92 -2.28
C HIS A 342 -17.11 15.35 -1.53
N LEU A 343 -15.89 15.72 -1.97
CA LEU A 343 -14.63 15.35 -1.34
C LEU A 343 -14.37 16.18 -0.08
N THR A 344 -14.50 17.52 -0.14
CA THR A 344 -14.19 18.40 1.00
C THR A 344 -15.17 18.20 2.16
N ASP A 345 -16.44 17.94 1.87
CA ASP A 345 -17.49 17.83 2.88
C ASP A 345 -17.67 16.42 3.43
N ALA A 346 -16.86 15.45 2.98
CA ALA A 346 -16.96 14.05 3.36
C ALA A 346 -17.02 13.83 4.88
N GLY A 347 -16.24 14.58 5.66
CA GLY A 347 -16.26 14.53 7.13
C GLY A 347 -17.56 15.06 7.72
N THR A 348 -18.05 16.19 7.23
CA THR A 348 -19.33 16.78 7.66
C THR A 348 -20.50 15.85 7.34
N ARG A 349 -20.52 15.27 6.14
CA ARG A 349 -21.53 14.27 5.74
C ARG A 349 -21.49 13.05 6.65
N ARG A 350 -20.31 12.54 6.98
CA ARG A 350 -20.16 11.41 7.92
C ARG A 350 -20.65 11.74 9.33
N ALA A 351 -20.43 12.96 9.81
CA ALA A 351 -20.93 13.43 11.10
C ALA A 351 -22.47 13.54 11.09
N GLN A 352 -23.06 14.01 9.99
CA GLN A 352 -24.52 14.02 9.81
C GLN A 352 -25.10 12.61 9.82
N LEU A 353 -24.48 11.65 9.11
CA LEU A 353 -24.89 10.24 9.15
C LEU A 353 -24.86 9.68 10.58
N ALA A 354 -23.83 9.99 11.38
CA ALA A 354 -23.80 9.58 12.79
C ALA A 354 -24.99 10.12 13.58
N ALA A 355 -25.36 11.39 13.38
CA ALA A 355 -26.52 11.99 14.03
C ALA A 355 -27.83 11.31 13.60
N ASP A 356 -27.98 11.01 12.31
CA ASP A 356 -29.16 10.34 11.77
C ASP A 356 -29.29 8.90 12.30
N LEU A 357 -28.19 8.15 12.32
CA LEU A 357 -28.14 6.80 12.89
C LEU A 357 -28.39 6.78 14.40
N ALA A 358 -27.95 7.81 15.14
CA ALA A 358 -28.23 7.94 16.57
C ALA A 358 -29.73 8.08 16.87
N ALA A 359 -30.51 8.64 15.94
CA ALA A 359 -31.96 8.74 16.04
C ALA A 359 -32.69 7.42 15.77
N VAL A 360 -32.03 6.44 15.12
CA VAL A 360 -32.60 5.10 14.87
C VAL A 360 -32.54 4.23 16.12
N ARG A 361 -33.64 3.54 16.40
CA ARG A 361 -33.74 2.57 17.51
C ARG A 361 -33.02 1.28 17.14
N LEU A 362 -31.75 1.19 17.51
CA LEU A 362 -30.90 0.00 17.36
C LEU A 362 -30.50 -0.53 18.74
N THR A 363 -30.32 -1.85 18.86
CA THR A 363 -29.57 -2.40 20.01
C THR A 363 -28.10 -1.97 19.94
N PRO A 364 -27.35 -1.97 21.06
CA PRO A 364 -25.93 -1.59 21.05
C PRO A 364 -25.11 -2.38 20.00
N THR A 365 -25.31 -3.70 19.93
CA THR A 365 -24.62 -4.56 18.95
C THR A 365 -25.01 -4.24 17.51
N GLN A 366 -26.29 -3.95 17.24
CA GLN A 366 -26.72 -3.56 15.88
C GLN A 366 -26.13 -2.20 15.49
N ARG A 367 -26.06 -1.25 16.42
CA ARG A 367 -25.43 0.05 16.19
C ARG A 367 -23.95 -0.11 15.87
N GLU A 368 -23.21 -0.85 16.69
CA GLU A 368 -21.79 -1.16 16.46
C GLU A 368 -21.58 -1.83 15.10
N GLN A 369 -22.49 -2.73 14.69
CA GLN A 369 -22.40 -3.39 13.39
C GLN A 369 -22.61 -2.44 12.20
N VAL A 370 -23.58 -1.54 12.29
CA VAL A 370 -23.83 -0.53 11.25
C VAL A 370 -22.67 0.47 11.17
N GLU A 371 -22.27 1.05 12.31
CA GLU A 371 -21.21 2.05 12.37
C GLU A 371 -19.87 1.46 11.91
N PHE A 372 -19.51 0.25 12.37
CA PHE A 372 -18.29 -0.41 11.91
C PHE A 372 -18.30 -0.68 10.41
N THR A 373 -19.43 -1.12 9.84
CA THR A 373 -19.52 -1.36 8.39
C THR A 373 -19.31 -0.08 7.58
N VAL A 374 -19.89 1.05 8.01
CA VAL A 374 -19.69 2.37 7.39
C VAL A 374 -18.20 2.76 7.44
N ASP A 375 -17.61 2.69 8.63
CA ASP A 375 -16.24 3.17 8.87
C ASP A 375 -15.19 2.28 8.19
N TYR A 376 -15.38 0.96 8.23
CA TYR A 376 -14.52 0.00 7.57
C TYR A 376 -14.51 0.18 6.04
N LEU A 377 -15.67 0.28 5.39
CA LEU A 377 -15.75 0.43 3.93
C LEU A 377 -15.26 1.78 3.43
N ARG A 378 -15.31 2.82 4.27
CA ARG A 378 -14.65 4.11 3.99
C ARG A 378 -13.13 4.07 4.17
N GLY A 379 -12.61 3.06 4.86
CA GLY A 379 -11.20 2.98 5.27
C GLY A 379 -10.86 3.89 6.47
N ASP A 380 -11.86 4.41 7.18
CA ASP A 380 -11.69 5.35 8.29
C ASP A 380 -12.03 4.68 9.63
N VAL A 381 -11.13 3.82 10.09
CA VAL A 381 -11.32 3.06 11.35
C VAL A 381 -10.52 3.63 12.52
N ALA A 382 -9.79 4.73 12.34
CA ALA A 382 -8.83 5.24 13.32
C ALA A 382 -9.46 5.49 14.71
N GLY A 383 -10.71 5.98 14.73
CA GLY A 383 -11.48 6.22 15.95
C GLY A 383 -12.25 5.01 16.50
N VAL A 384 -12.24 3.87 15.82
CA VAL A 384 -13.04 2.70 16.18
C VAL A 384 -12.34 1.86 17.24
N ASP A 385 -13.07 1.47 18.30
CA ASP A 385 -12.62 0.44 19.24
C ASP A 385 -12.70 -0.95 18.60
N LEU A 386 -11.59 -1.39 17.98
CA LEU A 386 -11.51 -2.67 17.25
C LEU A 386 -11.85 -3.90 18.12
N LEU A 387 -11.56 -3.87 19.42
CA LEU A 387 -11.90 -4.97 20.33
C LEU A 387 -13.41 -5.10 20.50
N ALA A 388 -14.16 -3.99 20.47
CA ALA A 388 -15.61 -3.97 20.60
C ALA A 388 -16.34 -4.33 19.28
N THR A 389 -15.64 -4.36 18.14
CA THR A 389 -16.28 -4.60 16.83
C THR A 389 -16.86 -6.02 16.70
N PRO A 390 -17.89 -6.21 15.85
CA PRO A 390 -18.45 -7.53 15.57
C PRO A 390 -17.47 -8.47 14.89
N VAL A 391 -17.74 -9.78 14.96
CA VAL A 391 -16.93 -10.84 14.37
C VAL A 391 -17.53 -11.23 13.02
N TYR A 392 -16.74 -11.14 11.95
CA TYR A 392 -17.20 -11.38 10.57
C TYR A 392 -16.57 -12.61 9.92
N VAL A 393 -15.40 -13.04 10.38
CA VAL A 393 -14.63 -14.16 9.83
C VAL A 393 -14.41 -15.16 10.96
N ASP A 394 -14.61 -16.45 10.67
CA ASP A 394 -14.21 -17.51 11.59
C ASP A 394 -12.68 -17.57 11.68
N PRO A 395 -12.07 -17.46 12.87
CA PRO A 395 -10.62 -17.56 13.00
C PRO A 395 -10.01 -18.86 12.45
N GLY A 396 -10.77 -19.95 12.42
CA GLY A 396 -10.35 -21.21 11.80
C GLY A 396 -10.26 -21.11 10.28
N GLU A 397 -11.19 -20.39 9.63
CA GLU A 397 -11.16 -20.14 8.18
C GLU A 397 -10.04 -19.18 7.80
N GLU A 398 -9.76 -18.14 8.61
CA GLU A 398 -8.58 -17.28 8.42
C GLU A 398 -7.28 -18.09 8.47
N MET A 399 -7.16 -18.99 9.45
CA MET A 399 -5.98 -19.84 9.61
C MET A 399 -5.76 -20.77 8.42
N ARG A 400 -6.82 -21.25 7.73
CA ARG A 400 -6.66 -22.06 6.51
C ARG A 400 -5.88 -21.32 5.42
N GLY A 401 -6.16 -20.02 5.22
CA GLY A 401 -5.48 -19.21 4.20
C GLY A 401 -3.97 -19.08 4.40
N ARG A 402 -3.50 -19.05 5.65
CA ARG A 402 -2.07 -18.95 5.98
C ARG A 402 -1.41 -20.28 6.38
N ALA A 403 -2.13 -21.39 6.24
CA ALA A 403 -1.66 -22.72 6.65
C ALA A 403 -0.39 -23.14 5.90
N ALA A 404 -0.34 -22.92 4.59
CA ALA A 404 0.81 -23.25 3.75
C ALA A 404 2.07 -22.51 4.21
N LYS A 405 1.98 -21.20 4.45
CA LYS A 405 3.08 -20.36 4.95
C LYS A 405 3.55 -20.79 6.34
N LEU A 406 2.62 -21.17 7.22
CA LEU A 406 2.96 -21.69 8.54
C LEU A 406 3.76 -23.00 8.45
N LEU A 407 3.35 -23.92 7.56
CA LEU A 407 4.05 -25.17 7.31
C LEU A 407 5.42 -24.96 6.65
N GLU A 408 5.54 -24.02 5.72
CA GLU A 408 6.83 -23.62 5.12
C GLU A 408 7.78 -23.06 6.19
N GLY A 409 7.27 -22.21 7.08
CA GLY A 409 8.02 -21.68 8.22
C GLY A 409 8.52 -22.79 9.14
N PHE A 410 7.68 -23.79 9.42
CA PHE A 410 8.07 -24.96 10.21
C PHE A 410 9.12 -25.82 9.49
N ALA A 411 8.94 -26.09 8.20
CA ALA A 411 9.87 -26.88 7.39
C ALA A 411 11.26 -26.23 7.28
N THR A 412 11.30 -24.90 7.26
CA THR A 412 12.56 -24.12 7.19
C THR A 412 13.17 -23.82 8.56
N GLY A 413 12.54 -24.26 9.66
CA GLY A 413 13.00 -24.00 11.03
C GLY A 413 12.83 -22.54 11.48
N LYS A 414 12.02 -21.75 10.78
CA LYS A 414 11.70 -20.35 11.14
C LYS A 414 10.56 -20.26 12.16
N VAL A 415 9.76 -21.32 12.29
CA VAL A 415 8.63 -21.40 13.22
C VAL A 415 8.77 -22.67 14.05
N GLU A 416 8.66 -22.55 15.36
CA GLU A 416 8.73 -23.68 16.28
C GLU A 416 7.42 -24.49 16.30
N GLY A 417 7.50 -25.79 16.62
CA GLY A 417 6.31 -26.64 16.67
C GLY A 417 5.28 -26.22 17.71
N THR A 418 5.71 -25.55 18.79
CA THR A 418 4.81 -24.95 19.80
C THR A 418 4.01 -23.79 19.23
N ASP A 419 4.63 -22.97 18.40
CA ASP A 419 3.98 -21.81 17.78
C ASP A 419 2.98 -22.26 16.71
N VAL A 420 3.31 -23.32 15.97
CA VAL A 420 2.35 -23.99 15.07
C VAL A 420 1.14 -24.46 15.86
N ALA A 421 1.36 -25.15 16.99
CA ALA A 421 0.27 -25.67 17.81
C ALA A 421 -0.62 -24.56 18.40
N GLU A 422 -0.04 -23.44 18.82
CA GLU A 422 -0.77 -22.27 19.28
C GLU A 422 -1.61 -21.64 18.16
N GLN A 423 -1.02 -21.45 16.98
CA GLN A 423 -1.71 -20.81 15.87
C GLN A 423 -2.86 -21.65 15.30
N ILE A 424 -2.73 -22.97 15.22
CA ILE A 424 -3.80 -23.85 14.73
C ILE A 424 -4.89 -24.10 15.79
N ALA A 425 -4.70 -23.69 17.06
CA ALA A 425 -5.68 -23.92 18.12
C ALA A 425 -7.04 -23.26 17.84
N VAL A 426 -7.05 -22.22 17.00
CA VAL A 426 -8.27 -21.56 16.54
C VAL A 426 -9.06 -22.40 15.54
N MET A 427 -8.47 -23.42 14.90
CA MET A 427 -9.15 -24.26 13.92
C MET A 427 -10.04 -25.31 14.60
N VAL A 428 -10.98 -25.89 13.83
CA VAL A 428 -11.74 -27.07 14.29
C VAL A 428 -10.81 -28.28 14.42
N GLN A 429 -11.20 -29.26 15.25
CA GLN A 429 -10.35 -30.41 15.56
C GLN A 429 -9.87 -31.18 14.31
N ALA A 430 -10.74 -31.39 13.33
CA ALA A 430 -10.40 -32.09 12.09
C ALA A 430 -9.27 -31.37 11.31
N ASP A 431 -9.33 -30.05 11.19
CA ASP A 431 -8.31 -29.27 10.51
C ASP A 431 -6.97 -29.25 11.29
N GLN A 432 -7.05 -29.21 12.63
CA GLN A 432 -5.85 -29.34 13.48
C GLN A 432 -5.16 -30.69 13.26
N GLU A 433 -5.93 -31.77 13.11
CA GLU A 433 -5.39 -33.11 12.85
C GLU A 433 -4.72 -33.18 11.47
N THR A 434 -5.32 -32.55 10.45
CA THR A 434 -4.70 -32.38 9.12
C THR A 434 -3.36 -31.66 9.23
N MET A 435 -3.31 -30.50 9.89
CA MET A 435 -2.08 -29.71 10.08
C MET A 435 -1.00 -30.50 10.85
N ARG A 436 -1.38 -31.18 11.94
CA ARG A 436 -0.45 -32.03 12.70
C ARG A 436 0.04 -33.22 11.87
N GLY A 437 -0.80 -33.78 11.01
CA GLY A 437 -0.44 -34.83 10.06
C GLY A 437 0.63 -34.37 9.08
N LEU A 438 0.41 -33.21 8.45
CA LEU A 438 1.37 -32.59 7.54
C LEU A 438 2.68 -32.22 8.24
N GLY A 439 2.63 -31.67 9.45
CA GLY A 439 3.82 -31.41 10.27
C GLY A 439 4.64 -32.66 10.56
N ARG A 440 3.99 -33.80 10.86
CA ARG A 440 4.69 -35.09 11.01
C ARG A 440 5.31 -35.58 9.71
N ALA A 441 4.61 -35.44 8.58
CA ALA A 441 5.13 -35.82 7.27
C ALA A 441 6.36 -34.98 6.88
N LEU A 442 6.34 -33.67 7.17
CA LEU A 442 7.50 -32.79 6.98
C LEU A 442 8.69 -33.23 7.83
N HIS A 443 8.45 -33.49 9.12
CA HIS A 443 9.50 -33.95 10.01
C HIS A 443 10.10 -35.30 9.57
N ALA A 444 9.26 -36.19 9.03
CA ALA A 444 9.68 -37.48 8.49
C ALA A 444 10.34 -37.39 7.09
N GLY A 445 10.35 -36.21 6.45
CA GLY A 445 10.87 -36.03 5.10
C GLY A 445 10.01 -36.68 4.00
N THR A 446 8.73 -36.97 4.29
CA THR A 446 7.80 -37.65 3.36
C THR A 446 6.79 -36.71 2.71
N ALA A 447 6.76 -35.43 3.11
CA ALA A 447 5.89 -34.43 2.51
C ALA A 447 6.36 -34.02 1.11
N THR A 448 5.42 -33.91 0.16
CA THR A 448 5.66 -33.33 -1.17
C THR A 448 5.28 -31.86 -1.22
N GLU A 449 5.77 -31.11 -2.21
CA GLU A 449 5.34 -29.72 -2.42
C GLU A 449 3.82 -29.60 -2.61
N GLU A 450 3.22 -30.54 -3.33
CA GLU A 450 1.77 -30.62 -3.50
C GLU A 450 1.03 -30.88 -2.18
N SER A 451 1.61 -31.70 -1.29
CA SER A 451 1.06 -31.94 0.05
C SER A 451 1.05 -30.68 0.93
N LEU A 452 1.90 -29.69 0.62
CA LEU A 452 2.00 -28.43 1.34
C LEU A 452 1.01 -27.36 0.84
N ARG A 453 0.40 -27.56 -0.32
CA ARG A 453 -0.64 -26.67 -0.88
C ARG A 453 -2.02 -27.01 -0.32
N VAL A 454 -2.11 -27.21 0.98
CA VAL A 454 -3.38 -27.45 1.68
C VAL A 454 -4.22 -26.16 1.67
N TRP A 455 -5.52 -26.29 1.39
CA TRP A 455 -6.47 -25.17 1.32
C TRP A 455 -6.02 -24.04 0.37
N SER A 456 -5.44 -24.38 -0.78
CA SER A 456 -4.96 -23.40 -1.77
C SER A 456 -6.05 -22.46 -2.31
N GLU A 457 -7.33 -22.83 -2.15
CA GLU A 457 -8.50 -22.02 -2.47
C GLU A 457 -8.78 -20.91 -1.45
N TYR A 458 -8.25 -20.99 -0.22
CA TYR A 458 -8.42 -19.98 0.82
C TYR A 458 -7.46 -18.81 0.62
N ALA A 459 -7.97 -17.59 0.84
CA ALA A 459 -7.17 -16.38 0.71
C ALA A 459 -6.12 -16.25 1.82
N ASP A 460 -4.85 -16.08 1.43
CA ASP A 460 -3.81 -15.58 2.32
C ASP A 460 -3.88 -14.04 2.36
N ARG A 461 -4.40 -13.50 3.47
CA ARG A 461 -4.53 -12.05 3.70
C ARG A 461 -3.19 -11.33 3.73
N GLU A 462 -2.10 -11.98 4.13
CA GLU A 462 -0.77 -11.36 4.12
C GLU A 462 -0.23 -11.23 2.70
N VAL A 463 -0.45 -12.26 1.86
CA VAL A 463 -0.12 -12.19 0.43
C VAL A 463 -0.94 -11.11 -0.24
N LEU A 464 -2.25 -11.03 0.03
CA LEU A 464 -3.11 -9.99 -0.55
C LEU A 464 -2.71 -8.59 -0.11
N SER A 465 -2.34 -8.41 1.16
CA SER A 465 -1.83 -7.13 1.67
C SER A 465 -0.56 -6.71 0.92
N ALA A 466 0.36 -7.65 0.71
CA ALA A 466 1.60 -7.40 -0.03
C ALA A 466 1.35 -7.07 -1.50
N GLN A 467 0.35 -7.72 -2.13
CA GLN A 467 -0.03 -7.44 -3.51
C GLN A 467 -0.68 -6.06 -3.65
N LEU A 468 -1.55 -5.66 -2.71
CA LEU A 468 -2.09 -4.30 -2.67
C LEU A 468 -0.99 -3.25 -2.48
N ALA A 469 -0.08 -3.44 -1.51
CA ALA A 469 1.04 -2.53 -1.29
C ALA A 469 1.93 -2.41 -2.53
N ALA A 470 2.27 -3.54 -3.16
CA ALA A 470 3.07 -3.53 -4.37
C ALA A 470 2.32 -2.89 -5.55
N TYR A 471 1.00 -3.01 -5.63
CA TYR A 471 0.18 -2.31 -6.63
C TYR A 471 0.22 -0.79 -6.44
N VAL A 472 0.25 -0.31 -5.20
CA VAL A 472 0.47 1.12 -4.91
C VAL A 472 1.85 1.57 -5.40
N GLU A 473 2.89 0.79 -5.13
CA GLU A 473 4.26 1.11 -5.56
C GLU A 473 4.40 1.09 -7.10
N ASP A 474 3.75 0.15 -7.79
CA ASP A 474 3.68 0.11 -9.25
C ASP A 474 3.09 1.45 -9.77
N HIS A 475 1.95 1.87 -9.21
CA HIS A 475 1.30 3.15 -9.53
C HIS A 475 2.15 4.38 -9.21
N ALA A 476 2.86 4.38 -8.08
CA ALA A 476 3.80 5.45 -7.74
C ALA A 476 4.94 5.56 -8.77
N ALA A 477 5.47 4.42 -9.23
CA ALA A 477 6.49 4.38 -10.26
C ALA A 477 5.98 4.90 -11.61
N PHE A 478 4.75 4.56 -12.02
CA PHE A 478 4.14 5.10 -13.23
C PHE A 478 3.91 6.61 -13.15
N ARG A 479 3.49 7.14 -12.00
CA ARG A 479 3.35 8.60 -11.81
C ARG A 479 4.69 9.32 -11.95
N GLU A 480 5.76 8.78 -11.37
CA GLU A 480 7.11 9.32 -11.55
C GLU A 480 7.53 9.27 -13.02
N ALA A 481 7.32 8.14 -13.70
CA ALA A 481 7.61 7.98 -15.11
C ALA A 481 6.77 8.90 -16.01
N ALA A 482 5.53 9.21 -15.63
CA ALA A 482 4.65 10.10 -16.37
C ALA A 482 5.18 11.54 -16.35
N VAL A 483 5.65 12.01 -15.19
CA VAL A 483 6.32 13.32 -15.07
C VAL A 483 7.59 13.36 -15.94
N ASP A 484 8.38 12.29 -15.94
CA ASP A 484 9.57 12.17 -16.80
C ASP A 484 9.20 12.12 -18.29
N ALA A 485 8.13 11.44 -18.68
CA ALA A 485 7.66 11.37 -20.06
C ALA A 485 7.18 12.73 -20.58
N VAL A 486 6.49 13.52 -19.74
CA VAL A 486 6.10 14.90 -20.08
C VAL A 486 7.33 15.78 -20.35
N THR A 487 8.37 15.65 -19.53
CA THR A 487 9.56 16.50 -19.64
C THR A 487 10.53 16.06 -20.73
N SER A 488 10.70 14.75 -20.94
CA SER A 488 11.67 14.17 -21.87
C SER A 488 11.09 13.78 -23.22
N ARG A 489 9.76 13.69 -23.32
CA ARG A 489 9.02 13.12 -24.47
C ARG A 489 9.50 11.72 -24.85
N ASN A 490 9.96 10.95 -23.87
CA ASN A 490 10.44 9.59 -24.09
C ASN A 490 9.80 8.65 -23.08
N VAL A 491 9.34 7.50 -23.58
CA VAL A 491 8.84 6.41 -22.75
C VAL A 491 9.99 5.42 -22.57
N GLY A 492 10.38 5.15 -21.32
CA GLY A 492 11.55 4.32 -21.03
C GLY A 492 11.43 2.91 -21.62
N ALA A 493 12.55 2.32 -22.05
CA ALA A 493 12.58 1.02 -22.73
C ALA A 493 11.97 -0.15 -21.90
N ASP A 494 11.98 -0.02 -20.57
CA ASP A 494 11.46 -1.05 -19.66
C ASP A 494 9.95 -0.88 -19.37
N MET A 495 9.30 0.16 -19.92
CA MET A 495 7.92 0.52 -19.59
C MET A 495 6.91 -0.56 -20.02
N ALA A 496 7.09 -1.18 -21.19
CA ALA A 496 6.22 -2.28 -21.65
C ALA A 496 6.18 -3.43 -20.64
N MET A 497 7.34 -3.80 -20.12
CA MET A 497 7.47 -4.86 -19.12
C MET A 497 6.80 -4.46 -17.79
N ALA A 498 6.98 -3.21 -17.36
CA ALA A 498 6.32 -2.69 -16.18
C ALA A 498 4.79 -2.72 -16.30
N VAL A 499 4.24 -2.30 -17.45
CA VAL A 499 2.79 -2.36 -17.74
C VAL A 499 2.27 -3.80 -17.67
N SER A 500 2.97 -4.76 -18.27
CA SER A 500 2.59 -6.17 -18.23
C SER A 500 2.58 -6.77 -16.81
N TYR A 501 3.58 -6.43 -15.98
CA TYR A 501 3.61 -6.85 -14.58
C TYR A 501 2.47 -6.24 -13.77
N ALA A 502 2.18 -4.95 -13.96
CA ALA A 502 1.09 -4.26 -13.28
C ALA A 502 -0.29 -4.81 -13.71
N ALA A 503 -0.46 -5.13 -15.00
CA ALA A 503 -1.66 -5.79 -15.51
C ALA A 503 -1.88 -7.15 -14.83
N SER A 504 -0.85 -7.99 -14.79
CA SER A 504 -0.90 -9.31 -14.14
C SER A 504 -1.24 -9.21 -12.66
N ARG A 505 -0.71 -8.20 -11.96
CA ARG A 505 -1.02 -7.95 -10.54
C ARG A 505 -2.47 -7.52 -10.35
N ARG A 506 -2.98 -6.64 -11.20
CA ARG A 506 -4.38 -6.20 -11.14
C ARG A 506 -5.35 -7.36 -11.37
N ASP A 507 -5.05 -8.25 -12.31
CA ASP A 507 -5.82 -9.47 -12.58
C ASP A 507 -5.78 -10.46 -11.40
N TYR A 508 -4.60 -10.59 -10.77
CA TYR A 508 -4.48 -11.36 -9.53
C TYR A 508 -5.40 -10.80 -8.45
N LEU A 509 -5.43 -9.48 -8.24
CA LEU A 509 -6.30 -8.85 -7.25
C LEU A 509 -7.78 -9.06 -7.57
N ASP A 510 -8.19 -8.99 -8.84
CA ASP A 510 -9.58 -9.27 -9.26
C ASP A 510 -9.99 -10.72 -9.02
N SER A 511 -9.11 -11.66 -9.35
CA SER A 511 -9.38 -13.09 -9.14
C SER A 511 -9.39 -13.45 -7.66
N ALA A 512 -8.49 -12.88 -6.86
CA ALA A 512 -8.37 -13.15 -5.44
C ALA A 512 -9.60 -12.72 -4.62
N VAL A 513 -10.38 -11.76 -5.11
CA VAL A 513 -11.68 -11.41 -4.52
C VAL A 513 -12.63 -12.62 -4.49
N ASN A 514 -12.41 -13.67 -5.30
CA ASN A 514 -13.22 -14.88 -5.32
C ASN A 514 -12.69 -16.01 -4.43
N SER A 515 -11.51 -15.87 -3.81
CA SER A 515 -10.94 -16.88 -2.91
C SER A 515 -11.85 -17.22 -1.72
N GLU A 516 -11.76 -18.45 -1.21
CA GLU A 516 -12.47 -18.87 -0.01
C GLU A 516 -11.94 -18.16 1.24
N GLY A 517 -12.73 -18.15 2.31
CA GLY A 517 -12.35 -17.56 3.60
C GLY A 517 -12.37 -16.02 3.67
N LEU A 518 -12.57 -15.30 2.56
CA LEU A 518 -12.82 -13.85 2.58
C LEU A 518 -14.27 -13.53 2.91
N ALA A 519 -14.48 -12.66 3.90
CA ALA A 519 -15.78 -12.09 4.19
C ALA A 519 -16.24 -11.18 3.03
N PRO A 520 -17.56 -11.06 2.78
CA PRO A 520 -18.09 -10.12 1.80
C PRO A 520 -17.57 -8.68 1.94
N LEU A 521 -17.38 -8.20 3.17
CA LEU A 521 -16.80 -6.88 3.43
C LEU A 521 -15.35 -6.77 2.94
N GLU A 522 -14.53 -7.80 3.10
CA GLU A 522 -13.12 -7.80 2.65
C GLU A 522 -13.04 -7.82 1.13
N ARG A 523 -13.94 -8.56 0.48
CA ARG A 523 -14.07 -8.59 -0.99
C ARG A 523 -14.36 -7.19 -1.55
N ALA A 524 -15.29 -6.47 -0.90
CA ALA A 524 -15.57 -5.08 -1.25
C ALA A 524 -14.38 -4.17 -0.95
N GLN A 525 -13.73 -4.32 0.20
CA GLN A 525 -12.57 -3.51 0.59
C GLN A 525 -11.41 -3.63 -0.40
N ILE A 526 -11.11 -4.83 -0.91
CA ILE A 526 -10.09 -5.03 -1.95
C ILE A 526 -10.44 -4.20 -3.20
N ARG A 527 -11.65 -4.37 -3.74
CA ARG A 527 -12.09 -3.65 -4.96
C ARG A 527 -12.02 -2.15 -4.79
N LEU A 528 -12.61 -1.64 -3.72
CA LEU A 528 -12.65 -0.20 -3.42
C LEU A 528 -11.26 0.39 -3.16
N THR A 529 -10.35 -0.40 -2.58
CA THR A 529 -8.96 0.04 -2.38
C THR A 529 -8.22 0.09 -3.70
N VAL A 530 -8.48 -0.85 -4.62
CA VAL A 530 -7.94 -0.75 -5.98
C VAL A 530 -8.48 0.50 -6.67
N ASP A 531 -9.79 0.75 -6.65
CA ASP A 531 -10.39 1.96 -7.25
C ASP A 531 -9.78 3.26 -6.69
N ASP A 532 -9.46 3.30 -5.40
CA ASP A 532 -8.76 4.43 -4.77
C ASP A 532 -7.30 4.60 -5.24
N ILE A 533 -6.59 3.49 -5.50
CA ILE A 533 -5.23 3.53 -6.04
C ILE A 533 -5.25 4.06 -7.47
N GLU A 534 -6.19 3.57 -8.29
CA GLU A 534 -6.31 3.93 -9.70
C GLU A 534 -6.80 5.38 -9.88
N SER A 535 -7.75 5.84 -9.05
CA SER A 535 -8.22 7.23 -9.06
C SER A 535 -7.18 8.23 -8.54
N GLY A 536 -6.21 7.78 -7.74
CA GLY A 536 -5.20 8.65 -7.13
C GLY A 536 -5.49 9.10 -5.70
N ARG A 537 -6.60 8.64 -5.09
CA ARG A 537 -6.84 8.85 -3.66
C ARG A 537 -5.82 8.14 -2.76
N ILE A 538 -5.28 7.00 -3.20
CA ILE A 538 -4.17 6.30 -2.54
C ILE A 538 -2.93 6.42 -3.42
N THR A 539 -1.93 7.15 -2.93
CA THR A 539 -0.70 7.42 -3.70
C THR A 539 0.52 6.69 -3.17
N ARG A 540 0.51 6.32 -1.89
CA ARG A 540 1.62 5.66 -1.19
C ARG A 540 1.08 4.54 -0.33
N THR A 541 1.93 3.56 -0.03
CA THR A 541 1.58 2.40 0.80
C THR A 541 1.02 2.79 2.17
N GLN A 542 1.47 3.92 2.74
CA GLN A 542 0.97 4.46 4.00
C GLN A 542 -0.43 5.09 3.93
N ASP A 543 -0.92 5.38 2.71
CA ASP A 543 -2.27 5.90 2.48
C ASP A 543 -3.30 4.75 2.37
N LEU A 544 -2.86 3.48 2.39
CA LEU A 544 -3.76 2.32 2.44
C LEU A 544 -4.66 2.36 3.69
N PRO A 545 -5.88 1.80 3.62
CA PRO A 545 -6.73 1.66 4.80
C PRO A 545 -6.00 0.95 5.95
N GLU A 546 -6.04 1.55 7.14
CA GLU A 546 -5.35 1.02 8.33
C GLU A 546 -5.77 -0.43 8.64
N LEU A 547 -7.04 -0.76 8.40
CA LEU A 547 -7.59 -2.11 8.53
C LEU A 547 -8.11 -2.60 7.18
N LEU A 548 -7.33 -3.49 6.54
CA LEU A 548 -7.75 -4.18 5.31
C LEU A 548 -8.65 -5.39 5.58
N TRP A 549 -8.49 -6.06 6.72
CA TRP A 549 -9.14 -7.34 7.00
C TRP A 549 -9.98 -7.29 8.28
N VAL A 550 -11.18 -7.86 8.24
CA VAL A 550 -12.13 -7.82 9.38
C VAL A 550 -12.01 -9.04 10.29
N ASP A 551 -11.03 -9.91 10.07
CA ASP A 551 -10.70 -10.99 10.98
C ASP A 551 -10.12 -10.46 12.30
N GLU A 552 -10.30 -11.24 13.37
CA GLU A 552 -9.92 -10.81 14.72
C GLU A 552 -8.40 -10.71 14.92
N ARG A 553 -7.59 -11.46 14.16
CA ARG A 553 -6.13 -11.38 14.23
C ARG A 553 -5.64 -10.07 13.63
N SER A 554 -6.13 -9.70 12.45
CA SER A 554 -5.77 -8.45 11.78
C SER A 554 -6.22 -7.23 12.59
N LYS A 555 -7.43 -7.26 13.17
CA LYS A 555 -7.89 -6.21 14.09
C LYS A 555 -6.99 -6.08 15.33
N ALA A 556 -6.62 -7.20 15.95
CA ALA A 556 -5.72 -7.19 17.10
C ALA A 556 -4.33 -6.65 16.73
N GLN A 557 -3.83 -6.96 15.53
CA GLN A 557 -2.56 -6.44 15.02
C GLN A 557 -2.60 -4.92 14.84
N VAL A 558 -3.67 -4.38 14.25
CA VAL A 558 -3.84 -2.91 14.12
C VAL A 558 -3.93 -2.24 15.49
N ASP A 559 -4.70 -2.81 16.42
CA ASP A 559 -4.82 -2.30 17.79
C ASP A 559 -3.47 -2.30 18.54
N GLN A 560 -2.64 -3.33 18.31
CA GLN A 560 -1.26 -3.41 18.80
C GLN A 560 -0.35 -2.37 18.14
N GLN A 561 -0.49 -2.14 16.83
CA GLN A 561 0.26 -1.11 16.12
C GLN A 561 -0.07 0.29 16.66
N ARG A 562 -1.35 0.61 16.88
CA ARG A 562 -1.77 1.87 17.54
C ARG A 562 -1.08 2.05 18.89
N THR A 563 -1.12 1.01 19.72
CA THR A 563 -0.45 1.00 21.05
C THR A 563 1.05 1.26 20.90
N THR A 564 1.68 0.63 19.92
CA THR A 564 3.12 0.74 19.63
C THR A 564 3.49 2.16 19.19
N THR A 565 2.69 2.77 18.31
CA THR A 565 2.87 4.14 17.84
C THR A 565 2.80 5.13 18.99
N THR A 566 1.73 5.10 19.80
CA THR A 566 1.60 6.01 20.95
C THR A 566 2.72 5.79 21.99
N ALA A 567 3.13 4.53 22.21
CA ALA A 567 4.25 4.22 23.10
C ALA A 567 5.58 4.81 22.58
N ARG A 568 5.77 4.82 21.25
CA ARG A 568 6.95 5.41 20.62
C ARG A 568 6.94 6.93 20.71
N GLU A 569 5.81 7.57 20.44
CA GLU A 569 5.62 9.01 20.61
C GLU A 569 5.93 9.47 22.03
N LEU A 570 5.46 8.74 23.04
CA LEU A 570 5.80 9.01 24.44
C LEU A 570 7.31 8.93 24.65
N ALA A 571 7.95 7.85 24.22
CA ALA A 571 9.37 7.62 24.43
C ALA A 571 10.24 8.69 23.75
N ASP A 572 9.94 9.01 22.49
CA ASP A 572 10.66 10.00 21.70
C ASP A 572 10.43 11.42 22.26
N GLY A 573 9.20 11.76 22.67
CA GLY A 573 8.91 13.03 23.34
C GLY A 573 9.69 13.20 24.65
N LYS A 574 9.78 12.16 25.49
CA LYS A 574 10.59 12.22 26.73
C LYS A 574 12.10 12.32 26.45
N LYS A 575 12.58 11.63 25.42
CA LYS A 575 13.97 11.73 24.94
C LYS A 575 14.30 13.15 24.46
N GLU A 576 13.41 13.78 23.70
CA GLU A 576 13.56 15.15 23.23
C GLU A 576 13.61 16.15 24.38
N MET A 577 12.72 16.02 25.37
CA MET A 577 12.75 16.85 26.58
C MET A 577 14.08 16.74 27.34
N ILE A 578 14.60 15.51 27.55
CA ILE A 578 15.90 15.31 28.19
C ILE A 578 17.01 15.93 27.34
N THR A 579 16.98 15.70 26.03
CA THR A 579 18.00 16.23 25.09
C THR A 579 18.02 17.76 25.10
N ALA A 580 16.86 18.41 25.13
CA ALA A 580 16.74 19.86 25.22
C ALA A 580 17.32 20.41 26.54
N LEU A 581 17.04 19.76 27.67
CA LEU A 581 17.62 20.13 28.97
C LEU A 581 19.15 20.02 28.97
N LEU A 582 19.71 19.01 28.29
CA LEU A 582 21.15 18.82 28.19
C LEU A 582 21.81 19.82 27.23
N ALA A 583 21.14 20.17 26.13
CA ALA A 583 21.65 21.15 25.16
C ALA A 583 21.75 22.56 25.75
N GLY A 584 20.85 22.92 26.67
CA GLY A 584 20.89 24.20 27.39
C GLY A 584 21.83 24.23 28.60
N ALA A 585 22.55 23.15 28.88
CA ALA A 585 23.40 23.03 30.07
C ALA A 585 24.87 23.39 29.79
N ASP A 586 25.53 24.04 30.75
CA ASP A 586 26.99 24.20 30.74
C ASP A 586 27.68 22.91 31.20
N LEU A 587 27.98 22.03 30.24
CA LEU A 587 28.61 20.73 30.46
C LEU A 587 30.14 20.85 30.33
N THR A 588 30.84 20.96 31.46
CA THR A 588 32.30 21.25 31.50
C THR A 588 33.17 20.03 31.82
N GLY A 589 32.58 18.83 31.93
CA GLY A 589 33.27 17.58 32.26
C GLY A 589 33.08 16.46 31.24
N GLY A 590 34.10 15.59 31.11
CA GLY A 590 34.05 14.35 30.32
C GLY A 590 34.71 14.44 28.94
N LYS A 591 35.66 13.55 28.64
CA LYS A 591 36.24 13.40 27.28
C LYS A 591 35.38 12.51 26.38
N ASP A 592 34.54 11.66 26.97
CA ASP A 592 33.64 10.75 26.29
C ASP A 592 32.19 11.12 26.66
N ASN A 593 31.39 11.60 25.70
CA ASN A 593 30.01 12.02 25.94
C ASN A 593 29.05 10.82 25.75
N HIS A 594 28.75 10.09 26.83
CA HIS A 594 27.82 8.96 26.81
C HIS A 594 26.35 9.35 27.05
N LEU A 595 26.06 10.64 27.31
CA LEU A 595 24.70 11.12 27.59
C LEU A 595 23.68 10.81 26.48
N PRO A 596 23.99 10.95 25.18
CA PRO A 596 23.04 10.57 24.12
C PRO A 596 22.69 9.08 24.15
N HIS A 597 23.66 8.22 24.44
CA HIS A 597 23.43 6.78 24.51
C HIS A 597 22.57 6.41 25.72
N THR A 598 22.87 6.94 26.91
CA THR A 598 22.10 6.63 28.13
C THR A 598 20.68 7.20 28.03
N THR A 599 20.51 8.36 27.41
CA THR A 599 19.19 8.94 27.11
C THR A 599 18.41 8.05 26.13
N ASN A 600 19.03 7.57 25.05
CA ASN A 600 18.38 6.66 24.11
C ASN A 600 17.99 5.33 24.77
N ALA A 601 18.87 4.75 25.59
CA ALA A 601 18.58 3.52 26.32
C ALA A 601 17.37 3.68 27.26
N LEU A 602 17.26 4.83 27.93
CA LEU A 602 16.13 5.13 28.80
C LEU A 602 14.81 5.29 28.01
N ALA A 603 14.85 5.94 26.85
CA ALA A 603 13.71 6.06 25.96
C ALA A 603 13.20 4.69 25.50
N GLU A 604 14.11 3.78 25.14
CA GLU A 604 13.75 2.38 24.84
C GLU A 604 13.06 1.69 26.01
N THR A 605 13.45 1.98 27.25
CA THR A 605 12.75 1.44 28.43
C THR A 605 11.38 2.06 28.68
N PHE A 606 11.18 3.35 28.37
CA PHE A 606 9.82 3.91 28.37
C PHE A 606 8.94 3.20 27.34
N TYR A 607 9.45 3.02 26.12
CA TYR A 607 8.75 2.30 25.06
C TYR A 607 8.40 0.86 25.48
N THR A 608 9.36 0.07 25.96
CA THR A 608 9.11 -1.34 26.34
C THR A 608 8.12 -1.48 27.49
N VAL A 609 8.13 -0.55 28.45
CA VAL A 609 7.14 -0.52 29.54
C VAL A 609 5.77 -0.11 29.01
N ALA A 610 5.70 0.89 28.13
CA ALA A 610 4.46 1.40 27.55
C ALA A 610 3.72 0.38 26.68
N VAL A 611 4.43 -0.52 26.00
CA VAL A 611 3.81 -1.62 25.22
C VAL A 611 3.45 -2.86 26.07
N GLY A 612 3.53 -2.76 27.41
CA GLY A 612 3.07 -3.82 28.33
C GLY A 612 4.17 -4.72 28.92
N ALA A 613 5.45 -4.38 28.73
CA ALA A 613 6.59 -5.13 29.28
C ALA A 613 6.60 -6.63 28.90
N PRO A 614 6.73 -6.98 27.60
CA PRO A 614 6.60 -8.36 27.12
C PRO A 614 7.61 -9.35 27.75
N ASN A 615 8.76 -8.86 28.21
CA ASN A 615 9.79 -9.67 28.90
C ASN A 615 9.60 -9.75 30.43
N GLY A 616 8.44 -9.32 30.94
CA GLY A 616 8.12 -9.29 32.36
C GLY A 616 8.49 -7.97 33.04
N VAL A 617 7.66 -7.57 34.00
CA VAL A 617 7.77 -6.31 34.75
C VAL A 617 9.09 -6.24 35.53
N ASP A 618 9.51 -7.34 36.16
CA ASP A 618 10.73 -7.38 37.00
C ASP A 618 12.00 -7.07 36.20
N GLU A 619 12.08 -7.58 34.98
CA GLU A 619 13.22 -7.32 34.09
C GLU A 619 13.26 -5.86 33.65
N GLN A 620 12.10 -5.27 33.34
CA GLN A 620 12.03 -3.84 33.00
C GLN A 620 12.37 -2.95 34.20
N VAL A 621 11.96 -3.30 35.41
CA VAL A 621 12.32 -2.58 36.64
C VAL A 621 13.82 -2.60 36.87
N LYS A 622 14.49 -3.75 36.66
CA LYS A 622 15.95 -3.86 36.76
C LYS A 622 16.65 -2.98 35.72
N ARG A 623 16.21 -3.04 34.47
CA ARG A 623 16.77 -2.23 33.37
C ARG A 623 16.61 -0.73 33.62
N PHE A 624 15.42 -0.30 34.02
CA PHE A 624 15.14 1.10 34.35
C PHE A 624 16.06 1.61 35.47
N LYS A 625 16.18 0.88 36.58
CA LYS A 625 17.09 1.24 37.68
C LYS A 625 18.54 1.34 37.24
N SER A 626 18.99 0.42 36.39
CA SER A 626 20.34 0.43 35.84
C SER A 626 20.59 1.66 34.96
N GLN A 627 19.70 1.94 34.01
CA GLN A 627 19.83 3.05 33.06
C GLN A 627 19.71 4.41 33.73
N THR A 628 18.79 4.58 34.69
CA THR A 628 18.66 5.81 35.48
C THR A 628 19.90 6.05 36.35
N GLY A 629 20.47 4.99 36.94
CA GLY A 629 21.73 5.05 37.66
C GLY A 629 22.91 5.48 36.76
N GLN A 630 23.00 4.91 35.56
CA GLN A 630 24.00 5.27 34.56
C GLN A 630 23.85 6.73 34.12
N LEU A 631 22.63 7.16 33.75
CA LEU A 631 22.35 8.55 33.37
C LEU A 631 22.74 9.51 34.50
N GLY A 632 22.39 9.20 35.75
CA GLY A 632 22.77 10.01 36.91
C GLY A 632 24.29 10.11 37.12
N ASN A 633 25.04 9.02 36.86
CA ASN A 633 26.50 9.04 36.90
C ASN A 633 27.09 9.91 35.79
N GLU A 634 26.60 9.76 34.56
CA GLU A 634 27.06 10.56 33.41
C GLU A 634 26.79 12.06 33.62
N LEU A 635 25.62 12.43 34.14
CA LEU A 635 25.31 13.83 34.48
C LEU A 635 26.27 14.41 35.52
N ARG A 636 26.69 13.61 36.51
CA ARG A 636 27.68 14.04 37.51
C ARG A 636 29.07 14.17 36.90
N SER A 637 29.48 13.21 36.08
CA SER A 637 30.76 13.24 35.36
C SER A 637 30.86 14.44 34.42
N ALA A 638 29.74 14.81 33.79
CA ALA A 638 29.61 15.98 32.92
C ALA A 638 29.53 17.32 33.67
N ARG A 639 29.50 17.29 35.01
CA ARG A 639 29.33 18.46 35.89
C ARG A 639 28.05 19.25 35.63
N ALA A 640 26.98 18.57 35.23
CA ALA A 640 25.69 19.21 34.98
C ALA A 640 25.16 19.92 36.25
N GLY A 641 24.62 21.13 36.05
CA GLY A 641 24.03 21.95 37.11
C GLY A 641 22.93 21.22 37.90
N ALA A 642 22.68 21.67 39.14
CA ALA A 642 21.62 21.09 39.97
C ALA A 642 20.24 21.17 39.30
N ASP A 643 19.94 22.29 38.64
CA ASP A 643 18.67 22.51 37.95
C ASP A 643 18.48 21.54 36.78
N VAL A 644 19.53 21.30 35.99
CA VAL A 644 19.51 20.34 34.86
C VAL A 644 19.30 18.91 35.38
N ARG A 645 20.01 18.53 36.45
CA ARG A 645 19.84 17.19 37.05
C ARG A 645 18.42 16.99 37.60
N THR A 646 17.86 18.00 38.27
CA THR A 646 16.48 17.97 38.77
C THR A 646 15.48 17.90 37.62
N GLY A 647 15.65 18.71 36.57
CA GLY A 647 14.78 18.71 35.41
C GLY A 647 14.80 17.36 34.68
N VAL A 648 15.98 16.77 34.47
CA VAL A 648 16.10 15.43 33.88
C VAL A 648 15.38 14.40 34.75
N GLN A 649 15.60 14.42 36.07
CA GLN A 649 14.91 13.49 36.98
C GLN A 649 13.38 13.61 36.89
N GLN A 650 12.83 14.83 36.83
CA GLN A 650 11.40 15.06 36.68
C GLN A 650 10.85 14.49 35.36
N VAL A 651 11.59 14.66 34.25
CA VAL A 651 11.20 14.07 32.96
C VAL A 651 11.23 12.54 33.05
N VAL A 652 12.25 11.96 33.69
CA VAL A 652 12.35 10.52 33.90
C VAL A 652 11.18 9.97 34.72
N ASP A 653 10.85 10.62 35.84
CA ASP A 653 9.77 10.21 36.74
C ASP A 653 8.40 10.30 36.05
N SER A 654 8.14 11.40 35.33
CA SER A 654 6.90 11.54 34.55
C SER A 654 6.82 10.56 33.38
N GLY A 655 7.97 10.26 32.74
CA GLY A 655 8.09 9.32 31.62
C GLY A 655 7.73 7.90 32.05
N ILE A 656 8.32 7.41 33.15
CA ILE A 656 8.02 6.07 33.64
C ILE A 656 6.59 5.93 34.16
N GLN A 657 6.03 6.97 34.79
CA GLN A 657 4.64 6.97 35.22
C GLN A 657 3.68 6.86 34.03
N SER A 658 3.91 7.65 32.99
CA SER A 658 3.09 7.63 31.76
C SER A 658 3.21 6.28 31.06
N ALA A 659 4.45 5.77 30.92
CA ALA A 659 4.70 4.47 30.31
C ALA A 659 4.02 3.34 31.08
N TRP A 660 4.02 3.37 32.42
CA TRP A 660 3.38 2.34 33.23
C TRP A 660 1.85 2.35 33.08
N GLN A 661 1.22 3.53 33.03
CA GLN A 661 -0.23 3.65 32.79
C GLN A 661 -0.62 3.11 31.41
N MET A 662 0.17 3.44 30.39
CA MET A 662 -0.02 2.90 29.04
C MET A 662 0.18 1.38 29.01
N GLY A 663 1.25 0.88 29.64
CA GLY A 663 1.55 -0.55 29.72
C GLY A 663 0.45 -1.38 30.38
N GLN A 664 -0.20 -0.85 31.41
CA GLN A 664 -1.39 -1.50 31.99
C GLN A 664 -2.57 -1.55 31.04
N SER A 665 -2.79 -0.45 30.32
CA SER A 665 -3.87 -0.36 29.34
C SER A 665 -3.62 -1.36 28.21
N ALA A 666 -2.38 -1.44 27.70
CA ALA A 666 -1.94 -2.43 26.71
C ALA A 666 -2.13 -3.87 27.20
N ALA A 667 -1.70 -4.19 28.43
CA ALA A 667 -1.86 -5.54 29.01
C ALA A 667 -3.35 -5.92 29.19
N LYS A 668 -4.19 -4.98 29.64
CA LYS A 668 -5.64 -5.18 29.73
C LYS A 668 -6.26 -5.40 28.34
N ARG A 669 -5.78 -4.67 27.34
CA ARG A 669 -6.22 -4.77 25.95
C ARG A 669 -5.91 -6.15 25.37
N GLU A 670 -4.67 -6.63 25.55
CA GLU A 670 -4.25 -7.96 25.12
C GLU A 670 -5.08 -9.06 25.79
N ALA A 671 -5.33 -8.95 27.11
CA ALA A 671 -6.21 -9.87 27.83
C ALA A 671 -7.65 -9.83 27.29
N GLY A 672 -8.12 -8.65 26.88
CA GLY A 672 -9.42 -8.46 26.22
C GLY A 672 -9.50 -9.24 24.90
N TRP A 673 -8.49 -9.12 24.05
CA TRP A 673 -8.41 -9.88 22.79
C TRP A 673 -8.42 -11.39 23.01
N LYS A 674 -7.63 -11.90 23.97
CA LYS A 674 -7.64 -13.33 24.35
C LYS A 674 -9.01 -13.79 24.82
N THR A 675 -9.69 -12.97 25.63
CA THR A 675 -11.05 -13.27 26.11
C THR A 675 -12.06 -13.29 24.96
N LYS A 676 -12.02 -12.30 24.07
CA LYS A 676 -12.88 -12.22 22.89
C LYS A 676 -12.70 -13.44 22.00
N MET A 677 -11.45 -13.78 21.66
CA MET A 677 -11.11 -14.95 20.87
C MET A 677 -11.65 -16.25 21.48
N GLY A 678 -11.45 -16.46 22.79
CA GLY A 678 -11.99 -17.63 23.49
C GLY A 678 -13.53 -17.71 23.40
N GLY A 679 -14.22 -16.57 23.50
CA GLY A 679 -15.67 -16.47 23.35
C GLY A 679 -16.16 -16.81 21.94
N VAL A 680 -15.44 -16.36 20.91
CA VAL A 680 -15.71 -16.68 19.49
C VAL A 680 -15.64 -18.17 19.25
N LEU A 681 -14.52 -18.80 19.65
CA LEU A 681 -14.30 -20.24 19.47
C LEU A 681 -15.37 -21.05 20.22
N THR A 682 -15.67 -20.68 21.46
CA THR A 682 -16.72 -21.35 22.26
C THR A 682 -18.08 -21.26 21.57
N THR A 683 -18.44 -20.09 21.02
CA THR A 683 -19.71 -19.89 20.33
C THR A 683 -19.81 -20.73 19.06
N ARG A 684 -18.72 -20.75 18.26
CA ARG A 684 -18.63 -21.58 17.05
C ARG A 684 -18.75 -23.06 17.38
N ASP A 685 -17.94 -23.57 18.31
CA ASP A 685 -17.89 -24.99 18.63
C ASP A 685 -19.23 -25.48 19.18
N ASN A 686 -19.91 -24.66 19.98
CA ASN A 686 -21.29 -24.94 20.42
C ASN A 686 -22.29 -25.00 19.26
N LYS A 687 -22.15 -24.11 18.25
CA LYS A 687 -23.00 -24.13 17.05
C LYS A 687 -22.78 -25.41 16.24
N LEU A 688 -21.53 -25.80 16.02
CA LEU A 688 -21.18 -27.03 15.31
C LEU A 688 -21.67 -28.27 16.06
N ALA A 689 -21.50 -28.33 17.39
CA ALA A 689 -21.98 -29.43 18.21
C ALA A 689 -23.51 -29.57 18.16
N ARG A 690 -24.25 -28.44 18.18
CA ARG A 690 -25.71 -28.44 17.99
C ARG A 690 -26.11 -28.94 16.61
N GLN A 691 -25.42 -28.50 15.56
CA GLN A 691 -25.69 -28.95 14.20
C GLN A 691 -25.43 -30.46 14.06
N ALA A 692 -24.31 -30.96 14.56
CA ALA A 692 -24.00 -32.39 14.56
C ALA A 692 -25.04 -33.22 15.34
N ALA A 693 -25.58 -32.69 16.45
CA ALA A 693 -26.66 -33.35 17.18
C ALA A 693 -27.98 -33.37 16.38
N ILE A 694 -28.30 -32.29 15.65
CA ILE A 694 -29.45 -32.23 14.75
C ILE A 694 -29.28 -33.22 13.60
N ASP A 695 -28.11 -33.27 12.97
CA ASP A 695 -27.83 -34.17 11.84
C ASP A 695 -27.84 -35.63 12.29
N ALA A 696 -27.30 -35.93 13.48
CA ALA A 696 -27.37 -37.25 14.09
C ALA A 696 -28.82 -37.66 14.39
N THR A 697 -29.66 -36.76 14.91
CA THR A 697 -31.08 -37.07 15.17
C THR A 697 -31.90 -37.18 13.89
N ALA A 698 -31.61 -36.40 12.85
CA ALA A 698 -32.20 -36.54 11.52
C ALA A 698 -31.82 -37.86 10.84
N SER A 699 -30.58 -38.32 11.03
CA SER A 699 -30.08 -39.61 10.54
C SER A 699 -30.67 -40.82 11.28
N HIS A 700 -31.23 -40.61 12.48
CA HIS A 700 -31.91 -41.63 13.29
C HIS A 700 -33.45 -41.57 13.18
N ALA A 701 -34.02 -40.77 12.26
CA ALA A 701 -35.45 -40.81 12.00
C ALA A 701 -35.82 -42.16 11.37
N PRO A 702 -36.76 -42.96 11.95
CA PRO A 702 -37.09 -44.27 11.41
C PRO A 702 -37.69 -44.12 10.01
N SER A 703 -37.09 -44.79 9.03
CA SER A 703 -37.59 -44.82 7.67
C SER A 703 -39.04 -45.29 7.66
N ALA A 704 -39.86 -44.76 6.75
CA ALA A 704 -41.27 -45.13 6.59
C ALA A 704 -41.53 -46.63 6.28
N ARG A 705 -40.47 -47.46 6.21
CA ARG A 705 -40.56 -48.93 6.10
C ARG A 705 -40.70 -49.66 7.44
N ASP A 706 -40.42 -49.01 8.57
CA ASP A 706 -40.58 -49.64 9.91
C ASP A 706 -42.00 -49.49 10.50
N ARG A 707 -42.96 -48.93 9.75
CA ARG A 707 -44.38 -48.86 10.14
C ARG A 707 -45.22 -50.06 9.67
N SER A 708 -44.61 -51.15 9.23
CA SER A 708 -45.32 -52.42 9.03
C SER A 708 -44.79 -53.45 10.02
N CYS A 709 -45.52 -53.64 11.14
CA CYS A 709 -45.65 -54.87 11.93
C CYS A 709 -46.09 -54.55 13.38
N ILE A 710 -47.26 -53.93 13.58
CA ILE A 710 -48.03 -54.18 14.81
C ILE A 710 -49.49 -54.38 14.41
N THR A 711 -50.01 -55.53 14.78
CA THR A 711 -51.35 -56.04 14.53
C THR A 711 -52.42 -55.23 15.25
N ARG A 712 -53.57 -55.10 14.57
CA ARG A 712 -54.85 -54.55 15.04
C ARG A 712 -55.41 -55.36 16.24
N PRO A 713 -56.17 -54.72 17.16
CA PRO A 713 -57.61 -54.99 17.15
C PRO A 713 -58.49 -53.73 17.30
N GLU A 714 -59.77 -53.94 17.09
CA GLU A 714 -60.79 -52.96 16.69
C GLU A 714 -61.43 -52.11 17.80
N ARG A 715 -61.86 -50.93 17.35
CA ARG A 715 -62.96 -50.03 17.78
C ARG A 715 -63.84 -50.46 18.97
N SER A 716 -63.96 -49.54 19.94
CA SER A 716 -65.27 -49.06 20.43
C SER A 716 -65.17 -47.77 21.26
N ALA A 717 -65.82 -46.72 20.73
CA ALA A 717 -66.69 -45.71 21.36
C ALA A 717 -66.35 -45.02 22.71
N ALA A 718 -66.58 -43.68 22.68
CA ALA A 718 -67.08 -42.82 23.78
C ALA A 718 -66.10 -42.58 24.95
N ALA A 719 -66.08 -41.47 25.69
CA ALA A 719 -66.68 -40.14 25.65
C ALA A 719 -65.94 -39.32 26.74
N ARG A 720 -66.07 -37.98 26.67
CA ARG A 720 -66.03 -36.98 27.76
C ARG A 720 -65.53 -37.43 29.15
N ALA A 721 -64.60 -36.67 29.74
CA ALA A 721 -64.88 -35.69 30.82
C ALA A 721 -63.61 -35.31 31.60
N ALA A 722 -63.59 -34.06 32.06
CA ALA A 722 -62.63 -33.47 32.98
C ALA A 722 -62.68 -34.10 34.38
N ALA A 723 -61.55 -34.08 35.12
CA ALA A 723 -61.48 -33.81 36.56
C ALA A 723 -60.01 -33.79 37.04
N ASP A 724 -59.76 -32.93 38.03
CA ASP A 724 -58.51 -32.55 38.69
C ASP A 724 -58.15 -33.53 39.86
N PRO A 725 -57.26 -33.20 40.84
CA PRO A 725 -55.91 -33.75 41.02
C PRO A 725 -55.78 -34.74 42.21
N ALA A 726 -54.62 -35.41 42.34
CA ALA A 726 -54.27 -36.14 43.56
C ALA A 726 -52.79 -36.02 43.95
N ARG A 727 -52.61 -35.64 45.23
CA ARG A 727 -51.37 -35.58 46.02
C ARG A 727 -50.63 -36.92 46.12
N VAL A 728 -49.30 -36.86 46.23
CA VAL A 728 -48.52 -37.82 47.04
C VAL A 728 -47.40 -37.06 47.78
N GLY A 729 -47.34 -37.24 49.10
CA GLY A 729 -46.29 -36.74 49.96
C GLY A 729 -45.29 -37.83 50.36
N GLY A 730 -44.14 -37.42 50.88
CA GLY A 730 -43.15 -38.33 51.47
C GLY A 730 -41.86 -37.63 51.89
N ARG A 731 -41.78 -37.24 53.16
CA ARG A 731 -40.63 -36.63 53.86
C ARG A 731 -39.47 -37.63 54.05
N ARG A 732 -38.22 -37.13 54.07
CA ARG A 732 -37.34 -37.10 55.27
C ARG A 732 -36.02 -36.36 54.99
N ASN A 733 -35.82 -35.28 55.74
CA ASN A 733 -34.54 -34.62 56.00
C ASN A 733 -33.82 -35.36 57.16
N PHE A 734 -32.49 -35.34 57.16
CA PHE A 734 -31.71 -35.22 58.39
C PHE A 734 -30.58 -34.21 58.18
N ARG A 735 -30.51 -33.30 59.14
CA ARG A 735 -29.62 -32.15 59.35
C ARG A 735 -28.63 -32.57 60.44
N GLU A 736 -27.35 -32.21 60.37
CA GLU A 736 -26.61 -31.24 61.22
C GLU A 736 -25.13 -31.67 61.09
N GLY A 737 -24.11 -30.83 60.97
CA GLY A 737 -23.78 -29.61 61.71
C GLY A 737 -22.45 -29.88 62.44
N ILE A 738 -21.44 -29.00 62.28
CA ILE A 738 -20.45 -28.56 63.30
C ILE A 738 -19.39 -27.67 62.63
N GLU A 739 -19.14 -26.56 63.31
CA GLU A 739 -18.20 -25.46 63.08
C GLU A 739 -16.72 -25.89 63.04
N ARG A 740 -15.93 -25.25 62.16
CA ARG A 740 -14.82 -24.35 62.50
C ARG A 740 -14.27 -23.64 61.27
#